data_AF-C4YXP3-F1
#
_entry.id   AF-C4YXP3-F1
#
_cell.length_a   1.000
_cell.length_b   1.000
_cell.length_c   1.000
_cell.angle_alpha   90.00
_cell.angle_beta   90.00
_cell.angle_gamma   90.00
#
_symmetry.space_group_name_H-M   'P 1'
#
loop_
_entity.id
_entity.type
_entity.pdbx_description
1 polymer ?
#
loop_
_entity_poly.entity_id
_entity_poly.type
_entity_poly.pdbx_seq_one_letter_code
_entity_poly.pdbx_strand_id
1 'polypeptide(L)'
;HQTGFSYGKGYVQLTLLKHPEYTKMLVNLFDIKFNPKYSNDRNLSKPAYREEFKGDTEALAAAAYKEVREDASTGSTSKLPLEAKFGKMSNNCDVIKDKLNNYLVTVEMSSEDKVLRNMLGIVNAITRTNYYQPHKHIFSFKFDSSKVLDLPKPVPFAEAFVYSRNFEAVHLRGGPVSRGGLRWSDRAEDYRFEVLGLMKAQMTKNSVIVPVGSKGGFYVHFTEEGLTRDEYMEKVVECYKNFLRGLLDITDNIIDGKVVYPKEVIIYDKEDPYLVVAADKGTASFSDYANSVAREYNYWLDDAFASGGSAGYDHKKMAITSKGAWISVTNHFKTLGLDVQKDPITVVGIGDMSGDVFGNGMLRSETIKLVAAFNHKHIFIDPTPDPLSSFNERLRLFNLKGSNWSDYDSKLISKGGKVFERSSKLIKLSPEIKKLLDINDNEMSPEELIKAILKADVDLLWNGGIGTYIKAKTENNLEIGDKANDNLRCNGEEIRAKVIAEGGNVGVSQRGRVEYAKKGGRINADFIDNSAGVDCSDHEVNIKIALSSAVTSGKITLEERNKLLNDMTKQVEELVLLDNYKQTEAITIMQLSPTLTVNILSQFIDILEEEKVLERENEFLPSAEELNRRAISGEVLTRPELCLLLSYSKRSAYHELLNSTFSHDKYFDAYLIDYFPEMMQKKFYNEILSHPLKHEIIKTVTINKIINQLGGPLISIVKREIGAPLCDIIRSYTIICEIFDLDDIWETISKLPTNIDYNVKIDMFTEITKLMRRGISWFIKNLKHPINISETIEEFRVPAQNLRKTVGTLLVGETKIRFEEKLNYYTTSGVEESFAATIATFDNLISVFDIIYVTKQTSGNNKEIAKAYFAISDMFSLDWLRKACYRQLNDSFWRRLGIQSLKDDLYDKQRRLLIKIINKSKTTIDLDLWIDDNNNLVRNFLDFIKEIKSQETIDLNIIILANKKFEIFLQKLE
;
A
#
# COMPACT_ATOMS: atom_id res chain seq x y z
N HIS A 1 -23.48 17.12 -11.31
CA HIS A 1 -23.45 15.65 -11.38
C HIS A 1 -22.71 15.04 -10.19
N GLN A 2 -21.38 15.16 -10.06
CA GLN A 2 -20.60 14.46 -9.02
C GLN A 2 -21.03 14.70 -7.56
N THR A 3 -21.49 15.89 -7.18
CA THR A 3 -21.95 16.23 -5.82
C THR A 3 -23.38 15.74 -5.49
N GLY A 4 -23.96 14.86 -6.32
CA GLY A 4 -25.38 14.50 -6.20
C GLY A 4 -26.34 15.67 -6.46
N PHE A 5 -25.84 16.76 -7.06
CA PHE A 5 -26.64 17.92 -7.40
C PHE A 5 -27.70 17.57 -8.44
N SER A 6 -28.97 17.70 -8.05
CA SER A 6 -30.13 17.20 -8.80
C SER A 6 -30.60 18.11 -9.93
N TYR A 7 -30.09 19.35 -10.02
CA TYR A 7 -30.51 20.30 -11.04
C TYR A 7 -29.63 20.20 -12.29
N GLY A 8 -30.27 20.12 -13.46
CA GLY A 8 -29.58 20.04 -14.76
C GLY A 8 -28.91 21.34 -15.18
N LYS A 9 -27.98 21.26 -16.16
CA LYS A 9 -27.22 22.41 -16.71
C LYS A 9 -28.15 23.58 -17.08
N GLY A 10 -29.30 23.30 -17.72
CA GLY A 10 -30.28 24.34 -18.09
C GLY A 10 -30.94 25.05 -16.91
N TYR A 11 -31.24 24.35 -15.81
CA TYR A 11 -31.82 24.98 -14.62
C TYR A 11 -30.82 25.90 -13.93
N VAL A 12 -29.55 25.48 -13.84
CA VAL A 12 -28.47 26.31 -13.30
C VAL A 12 -28.32 27.60 -14.11
N GLN A 13 -28.30 27.48 -15.45
CA GLN A 13 -28.24 28.64 -16.34
C GLN A 13 -29.41 29.61 -16.12
N LEU A 14 -30.65 29.09 -16.08
CA LEU A 14 -31.84 29.91 -15.85
C LEU A 14 -31.80 30.61 -14.48
N THR A 15 -31.34 29.92 -13.45
CA THR A 15 -31.19 30.50 -12.10
C THR A 15 -30.19 31.66 -12.12
N LEU A 16 -29.02 31.49 -12.75
CA LEU A 16 -28.02 32.55 -12.87
C LEU A 16 -28.53 33.75 -13.68
N LEU A 17 -29.35 33.52 -14.70
CA LEU A 17 -30.00 34.59 -15.46
C LEU A 17 -31.07 35.34 -14.66
N LYS A 18 -31.80 34.64 -13.78
CA LYS A 18 -32.83 35.22 -12.89
C LYS A 18 -32.23 36.08 -11.78
N HIS A 19 -30.98 35.82 -11.38
CA HIS A 19 -30.24 36.57 -10.36
C HIS A 19 -29.04 37.34 -10.94
N PRO A 20 -29.25 38.33 -11.82
CA PRO A 20 -28.17 38.98 -12.56
C PRO A 20 -27.18 39.74 -11.68
N GLU A 21 -27.64 40.37 -10.59
CA GLU A 21 -26.76 41.07 -9.64
C GLU A 21 -25.82 40.09 -8.92
N TYR A 22 -26.35 38.93 -8.50
CA TYR A 22 -25.54 37.86 -7.92
C TYR A 22 -24.52 37.34 -8.93
N THR A 23 -24.96 37.01 -10.14
CA THR A 23 -24.10 36.50 -11.20
C THR A 23 -22.99 37.50 -11.54
N LYS A 24 -23.30 38.79 -11.61
CA LYS A 24 -22.31 39.85 -11.84
C LYS A 24 -21.28 39.93 -10.70
N MET A 25 -21.73 39.88 -9.44
CA MET A 25 -20.83 39.85 -8.29
C MET A 25 -19.95 38.59 -8.26
N LEU A 26 -20.49 37.44 -8.67
CA LEU A 26 -19.77 36.17 -8.76
C LEU A 26 -18.69 36.21 -9.85
N VAL A 27 -19.00 36.77 -11.03
CA VAL A 27 -18.03 37.00 -12.11
C VAL A 27 -16.95 37.98 -11.65
N ASN A 28 -17.33 39.08 -11.00
CA ASN A 28 -16.36 40.02 -10.44
C ASN A 28 -15.43 39.36 -9.41
N LEU A 29 -15.97 38.48 -8.56
CA LEU A 29 -15.16 37.71 -7.61
C LEU A 29 -14.17 36.81 -8.36
N PHE A 30 -14.61 36.12 -9.41
CA PHE A 30 -13.75 35.29 -10.24
C PHE A 30 -12.64 36.12 -10.92
N ASP A 31 -12.99 37.25 -11.53
CA ASP A 31 -12.05 38.18 -12.16
C ASP A 31 -10.99 38.67 -11.18
N ILE A 32 -11.39 39.18 -10.01
CA ILE A 32 -10.44 39.68 -9.01
C ILE A 32 -9.53 38.55 -8.51
N LYS A 33 -10.07 37.34 -8.35
CA LYS A 33 -9.29 36.20 -7.89
C LYS A 33 -8.26 35.75 -8.92
N PHE A 34 -8.61 35.67 -10.20
CA PHE A 34 -7.82 34.90 -11.16
C PHE A 34 -7.23 35.70 -12.32
N ASN A 35 -7.65 36.94 -12.56
CA ASN A 35 -7.13 37.76 -13.65
C ASN A 35 -5.73 38.32 -13.29
N PRO A 36 -4.66 37.95 -14.03
CA PRO A 36 -3.30 38.44 -13.76
C PRO A 36 -3.15 39.96 -13.80
N LYS A 37 -4.07 40.70 -14.43
CA LYS A 37 -4.07 42.18 -14.39
C LYS A 37 -4.18 42.75 -12.98
N TYR A 38 -4.77 41.98 -12.04
CA TYR A 38 -4.87 42.35 -10.62
C TYR A 38 -3.74 41.74 -9.77
N SER A 39 -2.62 41.29 -10.38
CA SER A 39 -1.51 40.63 -9.65
C SER A 39 -0.48 41.60 -9.04
N ASN A 40 -0.22 42.75 -9.67
CA ASN A 40 0.77 43.74 -9.19
C ASN A 40 0.38 44.48 -7.90
N ASP A 41 -0.89 44.39 -7.48
CA ASP A 41 -1.39 44.96 -6.21
C ASP A 41 -1.43 43.91 -5.07
N ARG A 42 -0.69 42.79 -5.21
CA ARG A 42 -0.66 41.71 -4.23
C ARG A 42 0.63 41.71 -3.42
N ASN A 43 0.52 41.86 -2.11
CA ASN A 43 1.58 41.40 -1.20
C ASN A 43 1.64 39.87 -1.30
N LEU A 44 2.67 39.36 -1.94
CA LEU A 44 3.07 37.96 -1.85
C LEU A 44 3.26 37.65 -0.35
N SER A 45 2.43 36.79 0.21
CA SER A 45 2.76 36.13 1.47
C SER A 45 3.91 35.17 1.19
N LYS A 46 5.15 35.68 1.16
CA LYS A 46 6.30 34.80 1.37
C LYS A 46 6.09 34.15 2.73
N PRO A 47 6.19 32.81 2.87
CA PRO A 47 6.42 32.22 4.17
C PRO A 47 7.66 32.91 4.72
N ALA A 48 7.54 33.57 5.88
CA ALA A 48 8.72 34.07 6.57
C ALA A 48 9.57 32.84 6.94
N TYR A 49 10.62 32.59 6.17
CA TYR A 49 11.71 31.74 6.64
C TYR A 49 12.20 32.36 7.95
N ARG A 50 12.15 31.59 9.04
CA ARG A 50 12.99 31.88 10.21
C ARG A 50 14.43 31.68 9.74
N GLU A 51 15.11 32.75 9.36
CA GLU A 51 16.56 32.75 9.31
C GLU A 51 17.07 32.95 10.74
N GLU A 52 17.60 31.89 11.36
CA GLU A 52 18.44 32.01 12.54
C GLU A 52 19.78 32.62 12.11
N PHE A 53 20.09 33.82 12.58
CA PHE A 53 21.42 34.40 12.43
C PHE A 53 22.32 33.93 13.58
N LYS A 54 23.42 33.23 13.27
CA LYS A 54 24.57 33.06 14.17
C LYS A 54 25.71 33.94 13.64
N GLY A 55 26.06 35.00 14.36
CA GLY A 55 27.27 35.80 14.08
C GLY A 55 27.21 37.24 14.60
N ASP A 56 28.35 37.72 15.12
CA ASP A 56 28.56 39.03 15.74
C ASP A 56 28.01 40.21 14.94
N THR A 57 27.21 41.04 15.60
CA THR A 57 26.71 42.31 15.06
C THR A 57 27.71 43.44 15.25
N GLU A 58 28.54 43.71 14.24
CA GLU A 58 29.08 45.05 14.02
C GLU A 58 28.85 45.52 12.58
N ALA A 59 28.23 46.70 12.49
CA ALA A 59 28.11 47.59 11.33
C ALA A 59 27.35 47.08 10.07
N LEU A 60 26.06 47.43 9.98
CA LEU A 60 25.49 48.16 8.83
C LEU A 60 24.06 48.61 9.16
N ALA A 61 23.93 49.88 9.54
CA ALA A 61 22.68 50.56 9.81
C ALA A 61 22.03 51.03 8.49
N ALA A 62 20.94 50.38 8.08
CA ALA A 62 19.92 50.96 7.18
C ALA A 62 18.61 50.13 7.16
N ALA A 63 17.96 49.94 8.31
CA ALA A 63 16.52 49.63 8.39
C ALA A 63 16.00 49.86 9.81
N ALA A 64 14.87 50.57 9.95
CA ALA A 64 14.23 50.84 11.23
C ALA A 64 13.63 49.55 11.83
N TYR A 65 13.98 49.23 13.07
CA TYR A 65 13.40 48.12 13.87
C TYR A 65 12.93 48.68 15.23
N LYS A 66 11.83 48.15 15.79
CA LYS A 66 11.16 48.75 16.97
C LYS A 66 11.51 48.12 18.33
N GLU A 67 11.86 46.83 18.40
CA GLU A 67 12.28 46.16 19.65
C GLU A 67 13.27 45.02 19.37
N VAL A 68 14.24 44.85 20.27
CA VAL A 68 15.11 43.67 20.38
C VAL A 68 14.57 42.82 21.52
N ARG A 69 14.27 41.54 21.27
CA ARG A 69 13.96 40.57 22.33
C ARG A 69 15.06 39.52 22.39
N GLU A 70 15.65 39.39 23.57
CA GLU A 70 16.55 38.29 23.93
C GLU A 70 15.74 37.19 24.60
N ASP A 71 15.94 35.96 24.13
CA ASP A 71 15.53 34.76 24.86
C ASP A 71 16.68 34.31 25.76
N ALA A 72 16.52 34.54 27.07
CA ALA A 72 17.53 34.23 28.08
C ALA A 72 17.85 32.72 28.21
N SER A 73 17.07 31.84 27.59
CA SER A 73 17.31 30.39 27.60
C SER A 73 18.21 29.89 26.45
N THR A 74 18.38 30.69 25.39
CA THR A 74 19.07 30.25 24.15
C THR A 74 20.14 31.21 23.63
N GLY A 75 20.22 32.45 24.13
CA GLY A 75 21.23 33.44 23.69
C GLY A 75 21.03 33.97 22.27
N SER A 76 19.84 33.81 21.69
CA SER A 76 19.52 34.22 20.31
C SER A 76 18.72 35.53 20.27
N THR A 77 19.17 36.49 19.46
CA THR A 77 18.46 37.75 19.16
C THR A 77 17.69 37.65 17.85
N SER A 78 16.40 37.98 17.85
CA SER A 78 15.56 38.06 16.63
C SER A 78 15.01 39.47 16.40
N LYS A 79 14.92 39.90 15.13
CA LYS A 79 14.39 41.21 14.71
C LYS A 79 13.09 41.02 13.91
N LEU A 80 12.02 41.74 14.29
CA LEU A 80 10.75 41.78 13.56
C LEU A 80 10.68 43.04 12.65
N PRO A 81 10.35 42.93 11.35
CA PRO A 81 10.21 44.09 10.47
C PRO A 81 8.89 44.87 10.72
N LEU A 82 8.89 46.17 10.39
CA LEU A 82 7.71 47.05 10.45
C LEU A 82 6.51 46.46 9.66
N GLU A 83 5.38 46.25 10.34
CA GLU A 83 4.09 46.19 9.68
C GLU A 83 3.72 47.57 9.11
N ALA A 84 3.98 47.78 7.83
CA ALA A 84 3.39 48.89 7.11
C ALA A 84 1.98 48.50 6.63
N LYS A 85 0.95 49.11 7.23
CA LYS A 85 -0.44 49.03 6.73
C LYS A 85 -0.53 49.82 5.42
N PHE A 86 -0.52 49.13 4.29
CA PHE A 86 -0.94 49.64 2.99
C PHE A 86 -2.19 48.88 2.50
N GLY A 87 -3.10 49.58 1.82
CA GLY A 87 -4.48 49.14 1.51
C GLY A 87 -4.58 47.74 0.90
N LYS A 88 -5.32 46.86 1.57
CA LYS A 88 -5.42 45.41 1.33
C LYS A 88 -6.43 45.05 0.23
N MET A 89 -5.99 44.33 -0.81
CA MET A 89 -6.88 43.64 -1.76
C MET A 89 -7.65 42.47 -1.10
N SER A 90 -7.20 41.95 0.05
CA SER A 90 -7.99 40.98 0.85
C SER A 90 -9.36 41.56 1.20
N ASN A 91 -9.42 42.87 1.48
CA ASN A 91 -10.68 43.54 1.79
C ASN A 91 -11.66 43.53 0.60
N ASN A 92 -11.21 43.56 -0.66
CA ASN A 92 -12.13 43.60 -1.81
C ASN A 92 -12.76 42.23 -2.12
N CYS A 93 -11.99 41.14 -2.06
CA CYS A 93 -12.54 39.78 -2.18
C CYS A 93 -13.50 39.47 -1.03
N ASP A 94 -13.13 39.82 0.20
CA ASP A 94 -13.95 39.56 1.38
C ASP A 94 -15.23 40.41 1.35
N VAL A 95 -15.15 41.68 0.94
CA VAL A 95 -16.34 42.54 0.73
C VAL A 95 -17.29 41.97 -0.32
N ILE A 96 -16.79 41.45 -1.45
CA ILE A 96 -17.66 40.85 -2.48
C ILE A 96 -18.28 39.55 -1.98
N LYS A 97 -17.52 38.72 -1.26
CA LYS A 97 -18.06 37.51 -0.62
C LYS A 97 -19.15 37.85 0.40
N ASP A 98 -18.94 38.86 1.23
CA ASP A 98 -19.93 39.32 2.20
C ASP A 98 -21.20 39.82 1.49
N LYS A 99 -21.06 40.58 0.40
CA LYS A 99 -22.20 40.99 -0.43
C LYS A 99 -22.93 39.81 -1.07
N LEU A 100 -22.20 38.81 -1.58
CA LEU A 100 -22.78 37.59 -2.13
C LEU A 100 -23.53 36.79 -1.06
N ASN A 101 -22.95 36.65 0.14
CA ASN A 101 -23.57 35.98 1.27
C ASN A 101 -24.84 36.72 1.74
N ASN A 102 -24.80 38.05 1.81
CA ASN A 102 -25.98 38.86 2.14
C ASN A 102 -27.07 38.74 1.07
N TYR A 103 -26.70 38.69 -0.22
CA TYR A 103 -27.66 38.48 -1.30
C TYR A 103 -28.34 37.11 -1.18
N LEU A 104 -27.61 36.05 -0.84
CA LEU A 104 -28.18 34.71 -0.65
C LEU A 104 -29.29 34.67 0.41
N VAL A 105 -29.20 35.49 1.46
CA VAL A 105 -30.26 35.61 2.49
C VAL A 105 -31.58 36.14 1.91
N THR A 106 -31.53 36.87 0.80
CA THR A 106 -32.71 37.44 0.13
C THR A 106 -33.37 36.51 -0.89
N VAL A 107 -32.78 35.34 -1.15
CA VAL A 107 -33.30 34.38 -2.14
C VAL A 107 -34.40 33.53 -1.52
N GLU A 108 -35.65 33.77 -1.92
CA GLU A 108 -36.82 33.09 -1.34
C GLU A 108 -36.90 31.60 -1.73
N MET A 109 -36.50 31.26 -2.95
CA MET A 109 -36.62 29.90 -3.47
C MET A 109 -35.40 29.07 -3.07
N SER A 110 -35.61 28.07 -2.20
CA SER A 110 -34.53 27.21 -1.69
C SER A 110 -33.71 26.51 -2.77
N SER A 111 -34.34 26.11 -3.88
CA SER A 111 -33.63 25.51 -5.01
C SER A 111 -32.67 26.49 -5.70
N GLU A 112 -33.07 27.75 -5.84
CA GLU A 112 -32.25 28.82 -6.42
C GLU A 112 -31.11 29.18 -5.46
N ASP A 113 -31.40 29.33 -4.16
CA ASP A 113 -30.38 29.55 -3.12
C ASP A 113 -29.32 28.44 -3.13
N LYS A 114 -29.73 27.17 -3.22
CA LYS A 114 -28.81 26.03 -3.30
C LYS A 114 -27.93 26.07 -4.56
N VAL A 115 -28.46 26.46 -5.72
CA VAL A 115 -27.67 26.66 -6.95
C VAL A 115 -26.63 27.75 -6.73
N LEU A 116 -27.05 28.92 -6.25
CA LEU A 116 -26.18 30.09 -6.10
C LEU A 116 -25.07 29.82 -5.06
N ARG A 117 -25.40 29.22 -3.90
CA ARG A 117 -24.41 28.80 -2.88
C ARG A 117 -23.36 27.85 -3.45
N ASN A 118 -23.79 26.86 -4.23
CA ASN A 118 -22.86 25.93 -4.86
C ASN A 118 -21.96 26.62 -5.88
N MET A 119 -22.48 27.54 -6.69
CA MET A 119 -21.67 28.31 -7.63
C MET A 119 -20.60 29.15 -6.92
N LEU A 120 -20.95 29.81 -5.81
CA LEU A 120 -19.97 30.50 -4.96
C LEU A 120 -18.96 29.54 -4.32
N GLY A 121 -19.41 28.39 -3.83
CA GLY A 121 -18.54 27.34 -3.29
C GLY A 121 -17.50 26.88 -4.32
N ILE A 122 -17.92 26.62 -5.55
CA ILE A 122 -17.06 26.22 -6.66
C ILE A 122 -16.02 27.32 -6.96
N VAL A 123 -16.43 28.58 -7.13
CA VAL A 123 -15.48 29.70 -7.39
C VAL A 123 -14.48 29.88 -6.24
N ASN A 124 -14.90 29.60 -5.00
CA ASN A 124 -14.01 29.64 -3.84
C ASN A 124 -13.03 28.47 -3.81
N ALA A 125 -13.43 27.29 -4.26
CA ALA A 125 -12.61 26.09 -4.32
C ALA A 125 -11.56 26.10 -5.45
N ILE A 126 -11.72 26.95 -6.48
CA ILE A 126 -10.73 27.06 -7.56
C ILE A 126 -9.38 27.56 -6.99
N THR A 127 -8.31 26.81 -7.29
CA THR A 127 -6.93 27.17 -6.91
C THR A 127 -6.11 27.69 -8.08
N ARG A 128 -6.41 27.25 -9.32
CA ARG A 128 -5.72 27.66 -10.55
C ARG A 128 -6.69 27.62 -11.74
N THR A 129 -6.49 28.50 -12.72
CA THR A 129 -7.21 28.47 -14.00
C THR A 129 -6.38 29.09 -15.12
N ASN A 130 -6.54 28.58 -16.35
CA ASN A 130 -5.91 29.14 -17.55
C ASN A 130 -6.81 30.14 -18.30
N TYR A 131 -7.97 30.51 -17.72
CA TYR A 131 -8.98 31.34 -18.40
C TYR A 131 -8.45 32.67 -18.96
N TYR A 132 -7.44 33.26 -18.32
CA TYR A 132 -6.84 34.53 -18.73
C TYR A 132 -5.61 34.40 -19.63
N GLN A 133 -5.19 33.18 -19.98
CA GLN A 133 -4.15 32.98 -20.98
C GLN A 133 -4.69 33.34 -22.38
N PRO A 134 -3.89 33.98 -23.25
CA PRO A 134 -4.33 34.47 -24.55
C PRO A 134 -4.61 33.32 -25.53
N HIS A 135 -5.56 33.55 -26.44
CA HIS A 135 -5.90 32.66 -27.56
C HIS A 135 -6.26 31.22 -27.16
N LYS A 136 -6.87 31.02 -25.99
CA LYS A 136 -7.31 29.70 -25.52
C LYS A 136 -8.74 29.36 -25.94
N HIS A 137 -8.92 28.12 -26.39
CA HIS A 137 -10.23 27.49 -26.66
C HIS A 137 -10.51 26.30 -25.74
N ILE A 138 -9.59 26.05 -24.79
CA ILE A 138 -9.62 24.96 -23.81
C ILE A 138 -9.47 25.62 -22.44
N PHE A 139 -10.49 25.48 -21.60
CA PHE A 139 -10.52 26.09 -20.28
C PHE A 139 -10.33 25.05 -19.20
N SER A 140 -9.43 25.34 -18.27
CA SER A 140 -9.06 24.45 -17.18
C SER A 140 -9.28 25.13 -15.84
N PHE A 141 -9.82 24.38 -14.89
CA PHE A 141 -10.06 24.80 -13.53
C PHE A 141 -9.56 23.72 -12.59
N LYS A 142 -8.61 24.08 -11.72
CA LYS A 142 -8.14 23.22 -10.64
C LYS A 142 -8.89 23.56 -9.37
N PHE A 143 -9.40 22.55 -8.67
CA PHE A 143 -10.12 22.69 -7.41
C PHE A 143 -9.36 22.04 -6.27
N ASP A 144 -9.34 22.72 -5.13
CA ASP A 144 -9.17 22.09 -3.82
C ASP A 144 -10.49 21.39 -3.48
N SER A 145 -10.57 20.09 -3.74
CA SER A 145 -11.81 19.34 -3.61
C SER A 145 -12.33 19.34 -2.17
N SER A 146 -11.48 19.52 -1.16
CA SER A 146 -11.93 19.62 0.24
C SER A 146 -12.81 20.83 0.51
N LYS A 147 -12.77 21.85 -0.36
CA LYS A 147 -13.60 23.07 -0.30
C LYS A 147 -14.87 22.98 -1.15
N VAL A 148 -15.04 21.93 -1.96
CA VAL A 148 -16.25 21.73 -2.76
C VAL A 148 -17.32 21.08 -1.89
N LEU A 149 -18.47 21.72 -1.78
CA LEU A 149 -19.59 21.25 -0.95
C LEU A 149 -20.14 19.92 -1.46
N ASP A 150 -20.52 19.04 -0.54
CA ASP A 150 -21.22 17.78 -0.78
C ASP A 150 -20.54 16.83 -1.79
N LEU A 151 -19.21 16.88 -1.92
CA LEU A 151 -18.49 15.88 -2.72
C LEU A 151 -18.59 14.50 -2.06
N PRO A 152 -18.93 13.44 -2.84
CA PRO A 152 -18.93 12.08 -2.34
C PRO A 152 -17.53 11.63 -1.94
N LYS A 153 -17.45 10.77 -0.93
CA LYS A 153 -16.20 10.16 -0.49
C LYS A 153 -15.76 9.03 -1.45
N PRO A 154 -14.45 8.75 -1.59
CA PRO A 154 -13.34 9.54 -1.04
C PRO A 154 -13.24 10.89 -1.76
N VAL A 155 -13.03 11.96 -0.98
CA VAL A 155 -12.84 13.30 -1.54
C VAL A 155 -11.43 13.35 -2.16
N PRO A 156 -11.28 13.64 -3.47
CA PRO A 156 -9.97 13.76 -4.09
C PRO A 156 -9.13 14.83 -3.39
N PHE A 157 -7.80 14.75 -3.41
CA PHE A 157 -6.93 15.85 -3.01
C PHE A 157 -7.14 17.07 -3.92
N ALA A 158 -7.21 16.83 -5.23
CA ALA A 158 -7.48 17.86 -6.23
C ALA A 158 -8.28 17.29 -7.40
N GLU A 159 -9.08 18.15 -8.02
CA GLU A 159 -9.74 17.90 -9.30
C GLU A 159 -9.27 18.94 -10.31
N ALA A 160 -8.89 18.51 -11.51
CA ALA A 160 -8.74 19.39 -12.66
C ALA A 160 -9.88 19.10 -13.64
N PHE A 161 -10.75 20.10 -13.87
CA PHE A 161 -11.78 20.05 -14.88
C PHE A 161 -11.31 20.79 -16.13
N VAL A 162 -11.43 20.15 -17.29
CA VAL A 162 -11.03 20.71 -18.59
C VAL A 162 -12.23 20.68 -19.52
N TYR A 163 -12.51 21.81 -20.16
CA TYR A 163 -13.65 21.98 -21.04
C TYR A 163 -13.26 22.61 -22.37
N SER A 164 -13.82 22.10 -23.45
CA SER A 164 -13.83 22.73 -24.77
C SER A 164 -15.19 22.50 -25.46
N ARG A 165 -15.40 23.11 -26.62
CA ARG A 165 -16.60 22.85 -27.42
C ARG A 165 -16.75 21.36 -27.82
N ASN A 166 -15.62 20.67 -28.03
CA ASN A 166 -15.62 19.31 -28.57
C ASN A 166 -15.59 18.21 -27.49
N PHE A 167 -15.21 18.53 -26.25
CA PHE A 167 -15.12 17.55 -25.17
C PHE A 167 -15.16 18.20 -23.78
N GLU A 168 -15.52 17.41 -22.77
CA GLU A 168 -15.34 17.73 -21.35
C GLU A 168 -14.56 16.61 -20.65
N ALA A 169 -13.73 16.96 -19.67
CA ALA A 169 -12.83 16.03 -19.01
C ALA A 169 -12.58 16.37 -17.54
N VAL A 170 -12.24 15.36 -16.74
CA VAL A 170 -11.78 15.51 -15.35
C VAL A 170 -10.51 14.71 -15.12
N HIS A 171 -9.64 15.19 -14.24
CA HIS A 171 -8.54 14.45 -13.65
C HIS A 171 -8.58 14.59 -12.12
N LEU A 172 -8.84 13.48 -11.43
CA LEU A 172 -8.98 13.40 -9.98
C LEU A 172 -7.71 12.80 -9.38
N ARG A 173 -7.13 13.44 -8.38
CA ARG A 173 -5.88 13.01 -7.74
C ARG A 173 -6.10 12.70 -6.27
N GLY A 174 -5.52 11.62 -5.76
CA GLY A 174 -5.51 11.28 -4.34
C GLY A 174 -4.45 12.02 -3.51
N GLY A 175 -3.49 12.70 -4.15
CA GLY A 175 -2.39 13.39 -3.48
C GLY A 175 -1.46 14.15 -4.46
N PRO A 176 -0.42 14.81 -3.95
CA PRO A 176 0.53 15.60 -4.76
C PRO A 176 1.45 14.74 -5.64
N VAL A 177 1.77 13.51 -5.23
CA VAL A 177 2.46 12.54 -6.09
C VAL A 177 1.47 11.43 -6.38
N SER A 178 0.82 11.50 -7.54
CA SER A 178 -0.31 10.63 -7.87
C SER A 178 -0.29 10.18 -9.32
N ARG A 179 -0.83 9.00 -9.59
CA ARG A 179 -0.82 8.39 -10.91
C ARG A 179 -2.04 7.53 -11.20
N GLY A 180 -2.47 7.55 -12.45
CA GLY A 180 -3.45 6.64 -12.98
C GLY A 180 -3.88 6.95 -14.41
N GLY A 181 -4.70 6.04 -14.95
CA GLY A 181 -5.10 6.05 -16.35
C GLY A 181 -6.10 7.14 -16.74
N LEU A 182 -6.07 7.56 -18.00
CA LEU A 182 -7.06 8.46 -18.61
C LEU A 182 -8.04 7.66 -19.48
N ARG A 183 -9.30 7.57 -19.06
CA ARG A 183 -10.34 6.82 -19.78
C ARG A 183 -11.06 7.67 -20.83
N TRP A 184 -11.24 7.13 -22.02
CA TRP A 184 -12.26 7.64 -22.94
C TRP A 184 -13.59 6.98 -22.58
N SER A 185 -14.54 7.77 -22.08
CA SER A 185 -15.85 7.29 -21.64
C SER A 185 -16.91 7.52 -22.72
N ASP A 186 -17.81 6.55 -22.86
CA ASP A 186 -19.05 6.62 -23.65
C ASP A 186 -20.25 7.09 -22.80
N ARG A 187 -20.05 7.38 -21.51
CA ARG A 187 -21.11 7.70 -20.54
C ARG A 187 -21.32 9.21 -20.36
N ALA A 188 -22.07 9.83 -21.27
CA ALA A 188 -22.31 11.27 -21.26
C ALA A 188 -22.82 11.85 -19.91
N GLU A 189 -23.73 11.14 -19.24
CA GLU A 189 -24.44 11.67 -18.06
C GLU A 189 -23.67 11.51 -16.74
N ASP A 190 -22.80 10.50 -16.63
CA ASP A 190 -22.18 10.11 -15.37
C ASP A 190 -20.70 9.70 -15.45
N TYR A 191 -19.98 10.02 -16.53
CA TYR A 191 -18.54 9.73 -16.65
C TYR A 191 -17.72 10.23 -15.45
N ARG A 192 -18.11 11.33 -14.80
CA ARG A 192 -17.43 11.83 -13.60
C ARG A 192 -17.57 10.90 -12.38
N PHE A 193 -18.74 10.27 -12.22
CA PHE A 193 -18.94 9.24 -11.19
C PHE A 193 -18.16 7.97 -11.53
N GLU A 194 -18.13 7.58 -12.80
CA GLU A 194 -17.26 6.49 -13.27
C GLU A 194 -15.79 6.76 -12.91
N VAL A 195 -15.27 7.94 -13.25
CA VAL A 195 -13.87 8.32 -12.98
C VAL A 195 -13.58 8.35 -11.48
N LEU A 196 -14.52 8.82 -10.65
CA LEU A 196 -14.37 8.81 -9.19
C LEU A 196 -14.28 7.38 -8.63
N GLY A 197 -15.17 6.47 -9.08
CA GLY A 197 -15.12 5.06 -8.67
C GLY A 197 -13.80 4.39 -9.07
N LEU A 198 -13.29 4.69 -10.26
CA LEU A 198 -12.00 4.21 -10.73
C LEU A 198 -10.82 4.80 -9.95
N MET A 199 -10.86 6.09 -9.59
CA MET A 199 -9.85 6.71 -8.73
C MET A 199 -9.80 6.01 -7.37
N LYS A 200 -10.97 5.73 -6.76
CA LYS A 200 -11.05 4.99 -5.49
C LYS A 200 -10.36 3.62 -5.61
N ALA A 201 -10.68 2.84 -6.65
CA ALA A 201 -10.02 1.55 -6.88
C ALA A 201 -8.49 1.70 -7.06
N GLN A 202 -8.06 2.75 -7.78
CA GLN A 202 -6.64 3.03 -7.99
C GLN A 202 -5.92 3.42 -6.70
N MET A 203 -6.58 4.08 -5.75
CA MET A 203 -5.98 4.44 -4.46
C MET A 203 -5.59 3.22 -3.63
N THR A 204 -6.39 2.14 -3.68
CA THR A 204 -6.06 0.87 -3.00
C THR A 204 -4.97 0.13 -3.78
N LYS A 205 -5.10 0.05 -5.12
CA LYS A 205 -4.11 -0.63 -5.98
C LYS A 205 -2.71 -0.02 -5.89
N ASN A 206 -2.62 1.30 -5.73
CA ASN A 206 -1.35 2.00 -5.63
C ASN A 206 -0.70 1.94 -4.24
N SER A 207 -1.28 1.24 -3.25
CA SER A 207 -0.69 1.17 -1.90
C SER A 207 0.71 0.55 -1.86
N VAL A 208 1.13 -0.08 -2.97
CA VAL A 208 2.38 -0.84 -3.11
C VAL A 208 3.46 -0.06 -3.85
N ILE A 209 3.12 1.09 -4.46
CA ILE A 209 4.03 1.91 -5.28
C ILE A 209 4.17 3.32 -4.71
N VAL A 210 5.05 4.11 -5.31
CA VAL A 210 5.36 5.48 -4.85
C VAL A 210 4.17 6.45 -4.97
N PRO A 211 3.52 6.61 -6.15
CA PRO A 211 2.43 7.57 -6.30
C PRO A 211 1.10 7.02 -5.78
N VAL A 212 0.34 7.84 -5.06
CA VAL A 212 -1.05 7.50 -4.71
C VAL A 212 -1.95 7.44 -5.96
N GLY A 213 -3.16 6.89 -5.83
CA GLY A 213 -4.07 6.76 -6.97
C GLY A 213 -4.53 8.11 -7.56
N SER A 214 -4.55 8.22 -8.88
CA SER A 214 -5.32 9.22 -9.63
C SER A 214 -6.17 8.56 -10.71
N LYS A 215 -7.11 9.31 -11.30
CA LYS A 215 -7.82 8.88 -12.50
C LYS A 215 -8.30 10.07 -13.29
N GLY A 216 -8.17 10.00 -14.60
CA GLY A 216 -8.85 10.95 -15.48
C GLY A 216 -9.84 10.26 -16.40
N GLY A 217 -10.74 11.06 -16.95
CA GLY A 217 -11.59 10.62 -18.04
C GLY A 217 -12.17 11.79 -18.81
N PHE A 218 -12.43 11.55 -20.08
CA PHE A 218 -13.01 12.53 -20.99
C PHE A 218 -14.15 11.93 -21.80
N TYR A 219 -15.08 12.80 -22.17
CA TYR A 219 -16.23 12.51 -23.01
C TYR A 219 -16.25 13.50 -24.19
N VAL A 220 -16.50 13.00 -25.39
CA VAL A 220 -16.55 13.80 -26.62
C VAL A 220 -17.98 14.21 -26.95
N HIS A 221 -18.19 15.44 -27.43
CA HIS A 221 -19.51 16.01 -27.74
C HIS A 221 -19.97 15.75 -29.18
N PHE A 222 -19.26 14.91 -29.93
CA PHE A 222 -19.56 14.58 -31.33
C PHE A 222 -19.67 13.07 -31.53
N THR A 223 -20.40 12.68 -32.57
CA THR A 223 -20.63 11.28 -32.96
C THR A 223 -19.77 10.91 -34.18
N GLU A 224 -19.79 9.63 -34.55
CA GLU A 224 -19.16 9.11 -35.79
C GLU A 224 -19.89 9.56 -37.07
N GLU A 225 -21.00 10.29 -36.95
CA GLU A 225 -21.88 10.62 -38.07
C GLU A 225 -21.17 11.50 -39.11
N GLY A 226 -21.11 10.99 -40.35
CA GLY A 226 -20.47 11.68 -41.47
C GLY A 226 -18.93 11.61 -41.50
N LEU A 227 -18.31 10.76 -40.67
CA LEU A 227 -16.85 10.56 -40.62
C LEU A 227 -16.49 9.11 -40.94
N THR A 228 -15.33 8.91 -41.56
CA THR A 228 -14.68 7.60 -41.57
C THR A 228 -14.17 7.26 -40.16
N ARG A 229 -13.93 5.96 -39.91
CA ARG A 229 -13.38 5.50 -38.63
C ARG A 229 -12.06 6.19 -38.28
N ASP A 230 -11.20 6.39 -39.27
CA ASP A 230 -9.88 6.99 -39.06
C ASP A 230 -10.02 8.49 -38.73
N GLU A 231 -10.85 9.24 -39.46
CA GLU A 231 -11.13 10.66 -39.17
C GLU A 231 -11.77 10.86 -37.79
N TYR A 232 -12.68 9.95 -37.40
CA TYR A 232 -13.27 9.98 -36.07
C TYR A 232 -12.21 9.75 -34.98
N MET A 233 -11.36 8.73 -35.16
CA MET A 233 -10.28 8.43 -34.22
C MET A 233 -9.26 9.58 -34.12
N GLU A 234 -8.90 10.21 -35.24
CA GLU A 234 -8.03 11.39 -35.24
C GLU A 234 -8.61 12.54 -34.40
N LYS A 235 -9.92 12.82 -34.55
CA LYS A 235 -10.61 13.83 -33.73
C LYS A 235 -10.62 13.47 -32.24
N VAL A 236 -10.82 12.20 -31.91
CA VAL A 236 -10.76 11.72 -30.51
C VAL A 236 -9.35 11.88 -29.93
N VAL A 237 -8.32 11.50 -30.69
CA VAL A 237 -6.92 11.69 -30.31
C VAL A 237 -6.61 13.17 -30.09
N GLU A 238 -7.11 14.06 -30.93
CA GLU A 238 -6.91 15.50 -30.74
C GLU A 238 -7.64 16.03 -29.49
N CYS A 239 -8.82 15.51 -29.15
CA CYS A 239 -9.47 15.81 -27.86
C CYS A 239 -8.64 15.33 -26.67
N TYR A 240 -8.06 14.13 -26.76
CA TYR A 240 -7.14 13.61 -25.75
C TYR A 240 -5.89 14.49 -25.58
N LYS A 241 -5.24 14.89 -26.69
CA LYS A 241 -4.11 15.82 -26.65
C LYS A 241 -4.50 17.15 -26.02
N ASN A 242 -5.66 17.71 -26.40
CA ASN A 242 -6.17 18.96 -25.84
C ASN A 242 -6.55 18.86 -24.37
N PHE A 243 -7.01 17.71 -23.90
CA PHE A 243 -7.18 17.45 -22.47
C PHE A 243 -5.84 17.60 -21.73
N LEU A 244 -4.78 16.96 -22.23
CA LEU A 244 -3.44 17.06 -21.64
C LEU A 244 -2.86 18.46 -21.69
N ARG A 245 -3.04 19.20 -22.80
CA ARG A 245 -2.67 20.62 -22.91
C ARG A 245 -3.38 21.45 -21.83
N GLY A 246 -4.67 21.22 -21.65
CA GLY A 246 -5.46 21.87 -20.60
C GLY A 246 -4.94 21.56 -19.19
N LEU A 247 -4.46 20.34 -18.92
CA LEU A 247 -3.83 20.02 -17.64
C LEU A 247 -2.50 20.77 -17.47
N LEU A 248 -1.61 20.70 -18.46
CA LEU A 248 -0.28 21.32 -18.39
C LEU A 248 -0.32 22.85 -18.34
N ASP A 249 -1.37 23.48 -18.88
CA ASP A 249 -1.58 24.93 -18.78
C ASP A 249 -1.68 25.45 -17.33
N ILE A 250 -1.99 24.58 -16.37
CA ILE A 250 -2.18 24.92 -14.94
C ILE A 250 -1.26 24.12 -13.99
N THR A 251 -0.35 23.32 -14.53
CA THR A 251 0.63 22.51 -13.78
C THR A 251 1.98 23.21 -13.74
N ASP A 252 2.70 23.10 -12.62
CA ASP A 252 4.06 23.66 -12.52
C ASP A 252 5.06 22.79 -13.31
N ASN A 253 6.20 23.34 -13.68
CA ASN A 253 7.26 22.60 -14.35
C ASN A 253 8.54 22.61 -13.49
N ILE A 254 9.53 21.75 -13.80
CA ILE A 254 10.86 21.78 -13.20
C ILE A 254 11.88 22.10 -14.28
N ILE A 255 12.61 23.20 -14.13
CA ILE A 255 13.69 23.61 -15.03
C ILE A 255 14.93 23.85 -14.19
N ASP A 256 16.04 23.19 -14.53
CA ASP A 256 17.32 23.25 -13.78
C ASP A 256 17.16 22.99 -12.28
N GLY A 257 16.31 22.01 -11.93
CA GLY A 257 16.03 21.62 -10.54
C GLY A 257 15.15 22.60 -9.76
N LYS A 258 14.60 23.63 -10.40
CA LYS A 258 13.72 24.63 -9.78
C LYS A 258 12.31 24.58 -10.33
N VAL A 259 11.32 24.75 -9.45
CA VAL A 259 9.92 24.83 -9.85
C VAL A 259 9.68 26.14 -10.60
N VAL A 260 9.04 26.04 -11.77
CA VAL A 260 8.64 27.15 -12.63
C VAL A 260 7.12 27.13 -12.80
N TYR A 261 6.48 28.26 -12.54
CA TYR A 261 5.02 28.39 -12.58
C TYR A 261 4.49 28.64 -14.00
N PRO A 262 3.26 28.16 -14.33
CA PRO A 262 2.62 28.45 -15.60
C PRO A 262 2.36 29.96 -15.79
N LYS A 263 2.53 30.44 -17.02
CA LYS A 263 2.36 31.86 -17.37
C LYS A 263 0.91 32.29 -17.20
N GLU A 264 0.70 33.52 -16.71
CA GLU A 264 -0.63 34.14 -16.60
C GLU A 264 -1.65 33.31 -15.79
N VAL A 265 -1.15 32.50 -14.84
CA VAL A 265 -1.96 31.76 -13.87
C VAL A 265 -1.70 32.32 -12.48
N ILE A 266 -2.79 32.56 -11.76
CA ILE A 266 -2.73 32.89 -10.33
C ILE A 266 -2.83 31.60 -9.53
N ILE A 267 -1.90 31.42 -8.59
CA ILE A 267 -1.76 30.19 -7.80
C ILE A 267 -2.19 30.44 -6.36
N TYR A 268 -3.14 29.63 -5.87
CA TYR A 268 -3.63 29.66 -4.49
C TYR A 268 -3.31 28.38 -3.68
N ASP A 269 -2.72 27.38 -4.31
CA ASP A 269 -2.24 26.15 -3.66
C ASP A 269 -0.70 26.10 -3.59
N LYS A 270 -0.14 24.96 -3.20
CA LYS A 270 1.31 24.74 -3.12
C LYS A 270 1.88 24.42 -4.51
N GLU A 271 3.21 24.38 -4.59
CA GLU A 271 3.93 23.84 -5.75
C GLU A 271 3.41 22.44 -6.10
N ASP A 272 3.13 22.23 -7.37
CA ASP A 272 2.53 21.01 -7.90
C ASP A 272 3.11 20.69 -9.29
N PRO A 273 4.42 20.33 -9.36
CA PRO A 273 5.09 20.04 -10.62
C PRO A 273 4.95 18.58 -11.06
N TYR A 274 4.33 17.70 -10.25
CA TYR A 274 4.24 16.28 -10.54
C TYR A 274 2.86 15.89 -11.10
N LEU A 275 2.82 15.69 -12.42
CA LEU A 275 1.69 15.13 -13.17
C LEU A 275 2.19 13.98 -14.05
N VAL A 276 1.69 12.77 -13.79
CA VAL A 276 1.92 11.55 -14.58
C VAL A 276 0.59 10.95 -14.95
N VAL A 277 0.46 10.52 -16.20
CA VAL A 277 -0.75 9.90 -16.74
C VAL A 277 -0.43 8.47 -17.23
N ALA A 278 -1.46 7.65 -17.38
CA ALA A 278 -1.32 6.34 -18.00
C ALA A 278 -2.46 6.09 -18.99
N ALA A 279 -2.31 5.06 -19.81
CA ALA A 279 -3.38 4.57 -20.66
C ALA A 279 -4.46 3.84 -19.83
N ASP A 280 -5.69 3.84 -20.35
CA ASP A 280 -6.83 3.08 -19.82
C ASP A 280 -7.72 2.58 -20.97
N LYS A 281 -8.94 2.12 -20.67
CA LYS A 281 -9.95 1.75 -21.67
C LYS A 281 -10.17 2.92 -22.64
N GLY A 282 -10.07 2.62 -23.94
CA GLY A 282 -10.23 3.58 -25.03
C GLY A 282 -8.98 4.41 -25.34
N THR A 283 -7.90 4.31 -24.54
CA THR A 283 -6.65 5.08 -24.72
C THR A 283 -5.40 4.20 -24.67
N ALA A 284 -5.55 2.87 -24.79
CA ALA A 284 -4.47 1.89 -24.65
C ALA A 284 -3.19 2.20 -25.47
N SER A 285 -3.34 2.76 -26.67
CA SER A 285 -2.23 3.13 -27.56
C SER A 285 -1.82 4.61 -27.49
N PHE A 286 -2.34 5.38 -26.53
CA PHE A 286 -2.21 6.85 -26.55
C PHE A 286 -1.02 7.41 -25.75
N SER A 287 -0.22 6.56 -25.09
CA SER A 287 0.92 7.02 -24.27
C SER A 287 1.91 7.88 -25.08
N ASP A 288 2.18 7.54 -26.34
CA ASP A 288 3.10 8.32 -27.18
C ASP A 288 2.53 9.71 -27.53
N TYR A 289 1.21 9.83 -27.70
CA TYR A 289 0.56 11.14 -27.86
C TYR A 289 0.72 11.97 -26.59
N ALA A 290 0.59 11.37 -25.41
CA ALA A 290 0.79 12.09 -24.15
C ALA A 290 2.22 12.60 -24.00
N ASN A 291 3.21 11.74 -24.24
CA ASN A 291 4.62 12.11 -24.22
C ASN A 291 4.94 13.18 -25.30
N SER A 292 4.27 13.15 -26.45
CA SER A 292 4.40 14.22 -27.46
C SER A 292 3.93 15.58 -26.93
N VAL A 293 2.80 15.61 -26.19
CA VAL A 293 2.29 16.85 -25.58
C VAL A 293 3.20 17.32 -24.46
N ALA A 294 3.79 16.43 -23.65
CA ALA A 294 4.78 16.82 -22.64
C ALA A 294 5.98 17.56 -23.27
N ARG A 295 6.47 17.08 -24.43
CA ARG A 295 7.52 17.77 -25.20
C ARG A 295 7.08 19.11 -25.77
N GLU A 296 5.84 19.25 -26.23
CA GLU A 296 5.27 20.55 -26.66
C GLU A 296 5.43 21.62 -25.55
N TYR A 297 5.38 21.21 -24.28
CA TYR A 297 5.50 22.10 -23.10
C TYR A 297 6.91 22.17 -22.50
N ASN A 298 7.90 21.44 -23.04
CA ASN A 298 9.19 21.20 -22.40
C ASN A 298 9.03 20.76 -20.93
N TYR A 299 8.06 19.90 -20.69
CA TYR A 299 7.73 19.45 -19.36
C TYR A 299 8.78 18.45 -18.86
N TRP A 300 9.25 18.60 -17.62
CA TRP A 300 10.45 17.96 -17.08
C TRP A 300 10.46 16.43 -17.09
N LEU A 301 9.28 15.80 -17.12
CA LEU A 301 9.16 14.34 -17.21
C LEU A 301 9.37 13.81 -18.63
N ASP A 302 9.27 14.63 -19.67
CA ASP A 302 9.36 14.21 -21.08
C ASP A 302 8.60 12.89 -21.36
N ASP A 303 9.28 11.79 -21.68
CA ASP A 303 8.69 10.49 -22.00
C ASP A 303 8.46 9.57 -20.78
N ALA A 304 8.69 10.10 -19.56
CA ALA A 304 8.20 9.57 -18.29
C ALA A 304 6.81 10.13 -17.92
N PHE A 305 6.30 11.13 -18.66
CA PHE A 305 4.97 11.70 -18.43
C PHE A 305 3.85 10.67 -18.56
N ALA A 306 3.98 9.77 -19.54
CA ALA A 306 3.14 8.59 -19.72
C ALA A 306 3.97 7.33 -19.92
N SER A 307 3.71 6.33 -19.09
CA SER A 307 4.36 5.01 -19.16
C SER A 307 3.78 4.10 -20.24
N GLY A 308 4.54 3.09 -20.65
CA GLY A 308 4.08 2.07 -21.61
C GLY A 308 3.96 2.58 -23.05
N GLY A 309 4.63 3.69 -23.37
CA GLY A 309 4.82 4.14 -24.75
C GLY A 309 5.90 3.35 -25.50
N SER A 310 6.25 3.77 -26.72
CA SER A 310 7.18 3.06 -27.61
C SER A 310 8.60 2.85 -27.03
N ALA A 311 9.00 3.66 -26.04
CA ALA A 311 10.28 3.59 -25.34
C ALA A 311 10.16 3.05 -23.89
N GLY A 312 9.02 2.45 -23.54
CA GLY A 312 8.74 1.88 -22.23
C GLY A 312 8.77 0.35 -22.20
N TYR A 313 8.35 -0.22 -21.07
CA TYR A 313 8.22 -1.66 -20.92
C TYR A 313 6.92 -2.17 -21.56
N ASP A 314 7.03 -3.12 -22.48
CA ASP A 314 5.85 -3.79 -23.06
C ASP A 314 5.33 -4.85 -22.07
N HIS A 315 4.29 -4.50 -21.33
CA HIS A 315 3.71 -5.37 -20.30
C HIS A 315 3.20 -6.70 -20.87
N LYS A 316 2.71 -6.72 -22.12
CA LYS A 316 2.23 -7.94 -22.77
C LYS A 316 3.38 -8.85 -23.14
N LYS A 317 4.44 -8.29 -23.73
CA LYS A 317 5.67 -9.04 -24.05
C LYS A 317 6.37 -9.56 -22.79
N MET A 318 6.41 -8.75 -21.73
CA MET A 318 6.94 -9.15 -20.43
C MET A 318 6.04 -10.15 -19.70
N ALA A 319 4.75 -10.21 -20.05
CA ALA A 319 3.71 -10.94 -19.37
C ALA A 319 3.53 -10.55 -17.89
N ILE A 320 3.99 -9.35 -17.50
CA ILE A 320 4.27 -9.00 -16.10
C ILE A 320 3.03 -9.09 -15.19
N THR A 321 1.86 -8.62 -15.67
CA THR A 321 0.61 -8.70 -14.91
C THR A 321 0.16 -10.15 -14.69
N SER A 322 0.23 -10.98 -15.72
CA SER A 322 -0.13 -12.41 -15.60
C SER A 322 0.87 -13.18 -14.74
N LYS A 323 2.18 -12.87 -14.83
CA LYS A 323 3.22 -13.46 -13.98
C LYS A 323 2.97 -13.12 -12.51
N GLY A 324 2.59 -11.87 -12.21
CA GLY A 324 2.20 -11.45 -10.87
C GLY A 324 1.00 -12.23 -10.35
N ALA A 325 -0.12 -12.24 -11.08
CA ALA A 325 -1.31 -13.00 -10.67
C ALA A 325 -1.02 -14.51 -10.53
N TRP A 326 -0.09 -15.05 -11.31
CA TRP A 326 0.35 -16.44 -11.19
C TRP A 326 1.17 -16.74 -9.93
N ILE A 327 1.83 -15.73 -9.33
CA ILE A 327 2.43 -15.87 -8.00
C ILE A 327 1.34 -16.14 -6.96
N SER A 328 0.20 -15.44 -7.04
CA SER A 328 -0.94 -15.71 -6.18
C SER A 328 -1.53 -17.10 -6.38
N VAL A 329 -1.69 -17.55 -7.63
CA VAL A 329 -2.07 -18.93 -7.96
C VAL A 329 -1.11 -19.91 -7.28
N THR A 330 0.19 -19.73 -7.48
CA THR A 330 1.22 -20.60 -6.93
C THR A 330 1.17 -20.65 -5.39
N ASN A 331 1.01 -19.51 -4.73
CA ASN A 331 0.90 -19.43 -3.27
C ASN A 331 -0.38 -20.08 -2.72
N HIS A 332 -1.52 -19.93 -3.40
CA HIS A 332 -2.76 -20.63 -3.02
C HIS A 332 -2.59 -22.15 -3.11
N PHE A 333 -2.05 -22.66 -4.22
CA PHE A 333 -1.88 -24.11 -4.40
C PHE A 333 -0.77 -24.72 -3.52
N LYS A 334 0.29 -23.96 -3.18
CA LYS A 334 1.28 -24.40 -2.18
C LYS A 334 0.63 -24.76 -0.85
N THR A 335 -0.33 -23.97 -0.38
CA THR A 335 -1.07 -24.26 0.86
C THR A 335 -2.09 -25.39 0.73
N LEU A 336 -2.27 -25.93 -0.49
CA LEU A 336 -3.05 -27.13 -0.79
C LEU A 336 -2.14 -28.34 -1.10
N GLY A 337 -0.82 -28.20 -0.98
CA GLY A 337 0.15 -29.27 -1.27
C GLY A 337 0.35 -29.56 -2.75
N LEU A 338 0.01 -28.64 -3.65
CA LEU A 338 0.16 -28.80 -5.10
C LEU A 338 1.18 -27.80 -5.69
N ASP A 339 2.01 -28.28 -6.61
CA ASP A 339 2.93 -27.47 -7.41
C ASP A 339 2.35 -27.30 -8.82
N VAL A 340 1.72 -26.15 -9.09
CA VAL A 340 1.06 -25.86 -10.39
C VAL A 340 1.99 -25.84 -11.60
N GLN A 341 3.31 -25.94 -11.40
CA GLN A 341 4.28 -26.10 -12.48
C GLN A 341 4.54 -27.56 -12.85
N LYS A 342 4.10 -28.52 -12.02
CA LYS A 342 4.37 -29.96 -12.18
C LYS A 342 3.11 -30.82 -12.13
N ASP A 343 2.16 -30.44 -11.31
CA ASP A 343 0.90 -31.15 -11.11
C ASP A 343 -0.17 -30.64 -12.10
N PRO A 344 -0.91 -31.53 -12.80
CA PRO A 344 -2.00 -31.11 -13.65
C PRO A 344 -3.18 -30.54 -12.86
N ILE A 345 -3.69 -29.38 -13.29
CA ILE A 345 -4.85 -28.71 -12.71
C ILE A 345 -5.91 -28.42 -13.77
N THR A 346 -7.18 -28.53 -13.40
CA THR A 346 -8.32 -28.14 -14.24
C THR A 346 -8.60 -26.63 -14.14
N VAL A 347 -8.81 -25.99 -15.27
CA VAL A 347 -8.95 -24.53 -15.34
C VAL A 347 -10.18 -24.11 -16.15
N VAL A 348 -10.96 -23.19 -15.60
CA VAL A 348 -11.95 -22.39 -16.32
C VAL A 348 -11.43 -20.98 -16.50
N GLY A 349 -11.60 -20.42 -17.70
CA GLY A 349 -11.04 -19.14 -18.07
C GLY A 349 -12.07 -18.08 -18.51
N ILE A 350 -11.86 -16.84 -18.11
CA ILE A 350 -12.59 -15.68 -18.64
C ILE A 350 -11.63 -14.87 -19.53
N GLY A 351 -11.75 -14.97 -20.85
CA GLY A 351 -10.89 -14.28 -21.81
C GLY A 351 -10.61 -15.06 -23.09
N ASP A 352 -9.56 -14.62 -23.79
CA ASP A 352 -9.14 -15.13 -25.10
C ASP A 352 -7.60 -15.22 -25.18
N MET A 353 -7.07 -16.21 -25.92
CA MET A 353 -5.63 -16.39 -26.09
C MET A 353 -4.93 -15.20 -26.72
N SER A 354 -5.61 -14.38 -27.53
CA SER A 354 -5.05 -13.13 -28.07
C SER A 354 -4.87 -12.03 -27.01
N GLY A 355 -5.55 -12.14 -25.86
CA GLY A 355 -5.50 -11.20 -24.75
C GLY A 355 -4.19 -11.26 -23.98
N ASP A 356 -3.74 -10.11 -23.46
CA ASP A 356 -2.52 -10.01 -22.66
C ASP A 356 -2.57 -10.90 -21.41
N VAL A 357 -3.47 -10.60 -20.48
CA VAL A 357 -3.54 -11.29 -19.19
C VAL A 357 -3.99 -12.74 -19.34
N PHE A 358 -5.03 -12.98 -20.15
CA PHE A 358 -5.56 -14.31 -20.36
C PHE A 358 -4.55 -15.22 -21.06
N GLY A 359 -4.05 -14.80 -22.22
CA GLY A 359 -3.16 -15.60 -23.04
C GLY A 359 -1.85 -15.92 -22.32
N ASN A 360 -1.21 -14.91 -21.73
CA ASN A 360 0.01 -15.14 -20.95
C ASN A 360 -0.26 -16.02 -19.71
N GLY A 361 -1.41 -15.86 -19.05
CA GLY A 361 -1.83 -16.67 -17.90
C GLY A 361 -1.97 -18.15 -18.24
N MET A 362 -2.64 -18.48 -19.34
CA MET A 362 -2.88 -19.87 -19.78
C MET A 362 -1.65 -20.53 -20.44
N LEU A 363 -0.54 -19.80 -20.54
CA LEU A 363 0.79 -20.29 -20.94
C LEU A 363 1.78 -20.37 -19.77
N ARG A 364 1.32 -20.13 -18.53
CA ARG A 364 2.21 -20.14 -17.36
C ARG A 364 2.66 -21.52 -16.90
N SER A 365 1.96 -22.57 -17.31
CA SER A 365 2.28 -23.96 -17.01
C SER A 365 1.80 -24.88 -18.14
N GLU A 366 2.65 -25.84 -18.49
CA GLU A 366 2.34 -26.89 -19.48
C GLU A 366 1.38 -27.95 -18.94
N THR A 367 1.13 -27.96 -17.62
CA THR A 367 0.26 -28.95 -16.95
C THR A 367 -1.21 -28.51 -16.88
N ILE A 368 -1.51 -27.29 -17.34
CA ILE A 368 -2.87 -26.73 -17.36
C ILE A 368 -3.79 -27.55 -18.27
N LYS A 369 -4.91 -28.01 -17.70
CA LYS A 369 -6.06 -28.56 -18.41
C LYS A 369 -7.15 -27.48 -18.50
N LEU A 370 -7.10 -26.65 -19.56
CA LEU A 370 -8.13 -25.64 -19.80
C LEU A 370 -9.41 -26.31 -20.30
N VAL A 371 -10.38 -26.53 -19.42
CA VAL A 371 -11.58 -27.31 -19.71
C VAL A 371 -12.72 -26.46 -20.28
N ALA A 372 -12.74 -25.17 -19.97
CA ALA A 372 -13.65 -24.22 -20.59
C ALA A 372 -13.09 -22.79 -20.55
N ALA A 373 -13.44 -21.99 -21.54
CA ALA A 373 -13.18 -20.56 -21.55
C ALA A 373 -14.27 -19.80 -22.32
N PHE A 374 -14.47 -18.53 -22.03
CA PHE A 374 -15.39 -17.70 -22.81
C PHE A 374 -14.91 -16.26 -22.95
N ASN A 375 -15.32 -15.60 -24.04
CA ASN A 375 -15.06 -14.19 -24.29
C ASN A 375 -16.36 -13.48 -24.74
N HIS A 376 -16.24 -12.33 -25.39
CA HIS A 376 -17.38 -11.57 -25.91
C HIS A 376 -18.04 -12.20 -27.16
N LYS A 377 -17.41 -13.19 -27.81
CA LYS A 377 -17.84 -13.84 -29.06
C LYS A 377 -18.09 -15.34 -28.93
N HIS A 378 -17.26 -16.07 -28.19
CA HIS A 378 -17.21 -17.52 -28.21
C HIS A 378 -17.22 -18.12 -26.80
N ILE A 379 -17.65 -19.38 -26.73
CA ILE A 379 -17.54 -20.28 -25.59
C ILE A 379 -16.75 -21.51 -26.05
N PHE A 380 -15.56 -21.70 -25.51
CA PHE A 380 -14.69 -22.87 -25.73
C PHE A 380 -14.92 -23.90 -24.62
N ILE A 381 -15.12 -25.17 -24.96
CA ILE A 381 -15.20 -26.28 -24.00
C ILE A 381 -14.41 -27.48 -24.51
N ASP A 382 -13.52 -28.00 -23.67
CA ASP A 382 -12.76 -29.22 -23.89
C ASP A 382 -12.88 -30.12 -22.63
N PRO A 383 -13.68 -31.20 -22.65
CA PRO A 383 -13.95 -32.00 -21.44
C PRO A 383 -12.73 -32.65 -20.78
N THR A 384 -11.77 -33.13 -21.58
CA THR A 384 -10.58 -33.85 -21.10
C THR A 384 -9.35 -33.48 -21.94
N PRO A 385 -8.86 -32.24 -21.88
CA PRO A 385 -7.73 -31.80 -22.69
C PRO A 385 -6.46 -32.55 -22.26
N ASP A 386 -5.64 -32.94 -23.24
CA ASP A 386 -4.28 -33.35 -22.99
C ASP A 386 -3.40 -32.10 -22.72
N PRO A 387 -2.70 -32.01 -21.58
CA PRO A 387 -2.01 -30.78 -21.19
C PRO A 387 -0.99 -30.28 -22.23
N LEU A 388 -0.15 -31.17 -22.75
CA LEU A 388 0.96 -30.79 -23.63
C LEU A 388 0.49 -30.39 -25.03
N SER A 389 -0.37 -31.19 -25.66
CA SER A 389 -0.90 -30.86 -26.99
C SER A 389 -1.77 -29.60 -26.96
N SER A 390 -2.62 -29.46 -25.93
CA SER A 390 -3.44 -28.26 -25.77
C SER A 390 -2.61 -27.02 -25.41
N PHE A 391 -1.49 -27.15 -24.68
CA PHE A 391 -0.55 -26.06 -24.43
C PHE A 391 0.08 -25.56 -25.73
N ASN A 392 0.59 -26.47 -26.57
CA ASN A 392 1.18 -26.12 -27.85
C ASN A 392 0.18 -25.40 -28.76
N GLU A 393 -1.09 -25.83 -28.74
CA GLU A 393 -2.15 -25.19 -29.50
C GLU A 393 -2.51 -23.80 -28.94
N ARG A 394 -2.61 -23.65 -27.61
CA ARG A 394 -2.75 -22.34 -26.96
C ARG A 394 -1.60 -21.40 -27.33
N LEU A 395 -0.36 -21.90 -27.38
CA LEU A 395 0.82 -21.12 -27.77
C LEU A 395 0.75 -20.68 -29.24
N ARG A 396 0.31 -21.58 -30.13
CA ARG A 396 0.07 -21.24 -31.55
C ARG A 396 -0.97 -20.12 -31.67
N LEU A 397 -2.09 -20.22 -30.96
CA LEU A 397 -3.14 -19.20 -30.94
C LEU A 397 -2.65 -17.87 -30.39
N PHE A 398 -1.88 -17.87 -29.30
CA PHE A 398 -1.31 -16.66 -28.71
C PHE A 398 -0.42 -15.90 -29.72
N ASN A 399 0.37 -16.62 -30.50
CA ASN A 399 1.25 -16.04 -31.52
C ASN A 399 0.54 -15.67 -32.83
N LEU A 400 -0.69 -16.14 -33.04
CA LEU A 400 -1.49 -15.81 -34.22
C LEU A 400 -2.16 -14.44 -34.04
N LYS A 401 -1.81 -13.47 -34.89
CA LYS A 401 -2.30 -12.10 -34.80
C LYS A 401 -3.82 -12.04 -35.01
N GLY A 402 -4.54 -11.48 -34.03
CA GLY A 402 -5.99 -11.33 -34.08
C GLY A 402 -6.76 -12.64 -33.92
N SER A 403 -6.09 -13.67 -33.38
CA SER A 403 -6.70 -14.97 -33.10
C SER A 403 -7.89 -14.86 -32.16
N ASN A 404 -8.74 -15.87 -32.23
CA ASN A 404 -9.84 -16.06 -31.31
C ASN A 404 -10.11 -17.57 -31.15
N TRP A 405 -11.04 -17.93 -30.26
CA TRP A 405 -11.35 -19.35 -30.01
C TRP A 405 -11.77 -20.17 -31.24
N SER A 406 -12.38 -19.59 -32.28
CA SER A 406 -12.73 -20.34 -33.50
C SER A 406 -11.52 -20.82 -34.29
N ASP A 407 -10.34 -20.21 -34.07
CA ASP A 407 -9.10 -20.59 -34.73
C ASP A 407 -8.45 -21.83 -34.09
N TYR A 408 -8.96 -22.30 -32.94
CA TYR A 408 -8.47 -23.50 -32.24
C TYR A 408 -8.66 -24.74 -33.12
N ASP A 409 -7.63 -25.58 -33.27
CA ASP A 409 -7.73 -26.81 -34.05
C ASP A 409 -8.71 -27.80 -33.40
N SER A 410 -9.91 -27.89 -33.98
CA SER A 410 -10.99 -28.77 -33.53
C SER A 410 -10.58 -30.25 -33.41
N LYS A 411 -9.52 -30.70 -34.10
CA LYS A 411 -9.01 -32.09 -33.98
C LYS A 411 -8.31 -32.35 -32.65
N LEU A 412 -7.85 -31.30 -31.97
CA LEU A 412 -7.18 -31.38 -30.67
C LEU A 412 -8.15 -31.27 -29.50
N ILE A 413 -9.41 -30.88 -29.75
CA ILE A 413 -10.45 -30.83 -28.73
C ILE A 413 -10.89 -32.27 -28.41
N SER A 414 -10.95 -32.61 -27.13
CA SER A 414 -11.37 -33.95 -26.72
C SER A 414 -12.83 -34.25 -27.07
N LYS A 415 -13.19 -35.54 -27.00
CA LYS A 415 -14.51 -36.03 -27.39
C LYS A 415 -15.64 -35.25 -26.70
N GLY A 416 -16.56 -34.74 -27.49
CA GLY A 416 -17.73 -33.99 -27.03
C GLY A 416 -17.50 -32.49 -26.86
N GLY A 417 -16.25 -32.03 -26.80
CA GLY A 417 -15.89 -30.62 -26.74
C GLY A 417 -16.10 -29.88 -28.07
N LYS A 418 -16.25 -28.56 -27.99
CA LYS A 418 -16.42 -27.68 -29.15
C LYS A 418 -16.24 -26.20 -28.77
N VAL A 419 -16.04 -25.37 -29.79
CA VAL A 419 -16.22 -23.91 -29.73
C VAL A 419 -17.64 -23.56 -30.20
N PHE A 420 -18.34 -22.74 -29.43
CA PHE A 420 -19.69 -22.26 -29.70
C PHE A 420 -19.71 -20.75 -29.88
N GLU A 421 -20.59 -20.26 -30.76
CA GLU A 421 -20.87 -18.84 -30.92
C GLU A 421 -21.77 -18.34 -29.79
N ARG A 422 -21.35 -17.29 -29.09
CA ARG A 422 -22.12 -16.66 -28.00
C ARG A 422 -23.38 -15.97 -28.51
N SER A 423 -23.44 -15.62 -29.80
CA SER A 423 -24.64 -15.09 -30.46
C SER A 423 -25.68 -16.16 -30.79
N SER A 424 -25.41 -17.44 -30.54
CA SER A 424 -26.36 -18.53 -30.76
C SER A 424 -27.59 -18.37 -29.88
N LYS A 425 -28.78 -18.72 -30.38
CA LYS A 425 -30.00 -18.76 -29.53
C LYS A 425 -29.96 -19.90 -28.52
N LEU A 426 -29.38 -21.04 -28.92
CA LEU A 426 -29.40 -22.29 -28.16
C LEU A 426 -28.19 -23.14 -28.54
N ILE A 427 -27.61 -23.83 -27.56
CA ILE A 427 -26.44 -24.69 -27.70
C ILE A 427 -26.82 -26.10 -27.27
N LYS A 428 -26.62 -27.09 -28.14
CA LYS A 428 -26.79 -28.52 -27.81
C LYS A 428 -25.55 -29.05 -27.09
N LEU A 429 -25.77 -29.76 -26.00
CA LEU A 429 -24.71 -30.22 -25.10
C LEU A 429 -24.44 -31.71 -25.29
N SER A 430 -23.16 -32.08 -25.35
CA SER A 430 -22.75 -33.48 -25.40
C SER A 430 -22.82 -34.13 -24.00
N PRO A 431 -22.90 -35.46 -23.90
CA PRO A 431 -22.79 -36.16 -22.61
C PRO A 431 -21.51 -35.81 -21.82
N GLU A 432 -20.39 -35.59 -22.50
CA GLU A 432 -19.11 -35.22 -21.91
C GLU A 432 -19.14 -33.80 -21.32
N ILE A 433 -19.73 -32.82 -22.03
CA ILE A 433 -19.91 -31.45 -21.52
C ILE A 433 -20.84 -31.45 -20.30
N LYS A 434 -21.95 -32.21 -20.37
CA LYS A 434 -22.90 -32.35 -19.25
C LYS A 434 -22.23 -32.91 -18.00
N LYS A 435 -21.36 -33.91 -18.17
CA LYS A 435 -20.56 -34.48 -17.08
C LYS A 435 -19.53 -33.49 -16.51
N LEU A 436 -18.82 -32.75 -17.37
CA LEU A 436 -17.84 -31.75 -16.94
C LEU A 436 -18.49 -30.66 -16.07
N LEU A 437 -19.65 -30.14 -16.49
CA LEU A 437 -20.30 -29.01 -15.85
C LEU A 437 -21.30 -29.43 -14.74
N ASP A 438 -21.51 -30.74 -14.56
CA ASP A 438 -22.50 -31.32 -13.65
C ASP A 438 -23.92 -30.79 -13.88
N ILE A 439 -24.41 -30.98 -15.11
CA ILE A 439 -25.73 -30.51 -15.58
C ILE A 439 -26.48 -31.63 -16.33
N ASN A 440 -27.81 -31.53 -16.36
CA ASN A 440 -28.68 -32.56 -16.95
C ASN A 440 -29.33 -32.14 -18.29
N ASP A 441 -29.45 -30.83 -18.54
CA ASP A 441 -30.10 -30.29 -19.74
C ASP A 441 -29.37 -30.69 -21.02
N ASN A 442 -30.13 -31.04 -22.07
CA ASN A 442 -29.55 -31.40 -23.37
C ASN A 442 -29.22 -30.18 -24.23
N GLU A 443 -29.79 -29.02 -23.90
CA GLU A 443 -29.59 -27.76 -24.59
C GLU A 443 -29.77 -26.58 -23.63
N MET A 444 -29.01 -25.51 -23.84
CA MET A 444 -29.05 -24.30 -23.00
C MET A 444 -28.77 -23.06 -23.84
N SER A 445 -29.20 -21.89 -23.37
CA SER A 445 -28.73 -20.62 -23.94
C SER A 445 -27.23 -20.40 -23.63
N PRO A 446 -26.51 -19.58 -24.42
CA PRO A 446 -25.12 -19.22 -24.11
C PRO A 446 -24.94 -18.61 -22.72
N GLU A 447 -25.93 -17.84 -22.25
CA GLU A 447 -25.88 -17.20 -20.93
C GLU A 447 -25.94 -18.21 -19.79
N GLU A 448 -26.83 -19.20 -19.90
CA GLU A 448 -26.94 -20.30 -18.93
C GLU A 448 -25.71 -21.21 -18.97
N LEU A 449 -25.14 -21.45 -20.16
CA LEU A 449 -23.92 -22.24 -20.30
C LEU A 449 -22.72 -21.55 -19.63
N ILE A 450 -22.58 -20.23 -19.79
CA ILE A 450 -21.53 -19.46 -19.08
C ILE A 450 -21.72 -19.54 -17.57
N LYS A 451 -22.96 -19.46 -17.07
CA LYS A 451 -23.26 -19.68 -15.64
C LYS A 451 -22.84 -21.07 -15.18
N ALA A 452 -23.12 -22.11 -15.96
CA ALA A 452 -22.70 -23.48 -15.65
C ALA A 452 -21.16 -23.60 -15.62
N ILE A 453 -20.46 -22.95 -16.57
CA ILE A 453 -18.98 -22.88 -16.60
C ILE A 453 -18.42 -22.21 -15.35
N LEU A 454 -18.98 -21.06 -14.93
CA LEU A 454 -18.53 -20.35 -13.71
C LEU A 454 -18.74 -21.18 -12.44
N LYS A 455 -19.76 -22.05 -12.42
CA LYS A 455 -20.08 -22.94 -11.30
C LYS A 455 -19.36 -24.29 -11.35
N ALA A 456 -18.59 -24.57 -12.40
CA ALA A 456 -17.95 -25.88 -12.58
C ALA A 456 -17.04 -26.26 -11.39
N ASP A 457 -16.98 -27.56 -11.10
CA ASP A 457 -16.05 -28.09 -10.08
C ASP A 457 -14.66 -28.26 -10.71
N VAL A 458 -13.82 -27.26 -10.52
CA VAL A 458 -12.47 -27.18 -11.12
C VAL A 458 -11.45 -26.67 -10.10
N ASP A 459 -10.16 -26.82 -10.41
CA ASP A 459 -9.12 -26.37 -9.50
C ASP A 459 -8.95 -24.84 -9.54
N LEU A 460 -8.97 -24.24 -10.73
CA LEU A 460 -8.74 -22.80 -10.91
C LEU A 460 -9.80 -22.15 -11.80
N LEU A 461 -10.35 -21.03 -11.33
CA LEU A 461 -11.04 -20.06 -12.18
C LEU A 461 -10.09 -18.87 -12.41
N TRP A 462 -9.65 -18.71 -13.66
CA TRP A 462 -8.75 -17.64 -14.08
C TRP A 462 -9.53 -16.50 -14.74
N ASN A 463 -9.58 -15.34 -14.08
CA ASN A 463 -10.12 -14.13 -14.70
C ASN A 463 -9.00 -13.35 -15.41
N GLY A 464 -8.95 -13.44 -16.73
CA GLY A 464 -8.08 -12.62 -17.59
C GLY A 464 -8.84 -11.54 -18.38
N GLY A 465 -10.13 -11.34 -18.08
CA GLY A 465 -11.05 -10.47 -18.81
C GLY A 465 -11.45 -9.22 -18.03
N ILE A 466 -12.47 -8.54 -18.54
CA ILE A 466 -13.07 -7.34 -17.92
C ILE A 466 -14.55 -7.62 -17.69
N GLY A 467 -15.04 -7.27 -16.49
CA GLY A 467 -16.45 -7.41 -16.11
C GLY A 467 -16.60 -8.14 -14.78
N THR A 468 -17.72 -7.91 -14.10
CA THR A 468 -18.01 -8.53 -12.81
C THR A 468 -18.97 -9.69 -12.99
N TYR A 469 -18.44 -10.91 -12.89
CA TYR A 469 -19.12 -12.18 -13.13
C TYR A 469 -19.64 -12.84 -11.86
N ILE A 470 -19.10 -12.47 -10.69
CA ILE A 470 -19.46 -13.05 -9.40
C ILE A 470 -19.79 -11.94 -8.40
N LYS A 471 -20.95 -12.05 -7.73
CA LYS A 471 -21.38 -11.17 -6.64
C LYS A 471 -21.77 -11.92 -5.38
N ALA A 472 -22.01 -11.24 -4.27
CA ALA A 472 -22.71 -11.85 -3.15
C ALA A 472 -24.20 -12.02 -3.49
N LYS A 473 -24.86 -12.98 -2.87
CA LYS A 473 -26.31 -13.14 -2.94
C LYS A 473 -27.08 -11.92 -2.44
N THR A 474 -26.50 -11.21 -1.49
CA THR A 474 -27.08 -9.99 -0.87
C THR A 474 -26.94 -8.73 -1.73
N GLU A 475 -26.15 -8.78 -2.80
CA GLU A 475 -26.02 -7.68 -3.77
C GLU A 475 -27.01 -7.87 -4.90
N ASN A 476 -27.53 -6.77 -5.44
CA ASN A 476 -28.32 -6.80 -6.67
C ASN A 476 -27.48 -6.33 -7.87
N ASN A 477 -27.92 -6.66 -9.08
CA ASN A 477 -27.19 -6.33 -10.31
C ASN A 477 -27.06 -4.82 -10.55
N LEU A 478 -28.04 -4.03 -10.11
CA LEU A 478 -28.04 -2.58 -10.27
C LEU A 478 -26.89 -1.93 -9.49
N GLU A 479 -26.60 -2.43 -8.28
CA GLU A 479 -25.47 -1.98 -7.45
C GLU A 479 -24.10 -2.27 -8.07
N ILE A 480 -23.97 -3.39 -8.80
CA ILE A 480 -22.70 -3.77 -9.46
C ILE A 480 -22.40 -2.84 -10.64
N GLY A 481 -23.42 -2.37 -11.35
CA GLY A 481 -23.28 -1.38 -12.44
C GLY A 481 -22.70 -1.93 -13.75
N ASP A 482 -22.55 -3.25 -13.89
CA ASP A 482 -22.06 -3.92 -15.10
C ASP A 482 -23.20 -4.66 -15.83
N LYS A 483 -24.02 -3.88 -16.54
CA LYS A 483 -25.23 -4.37 -17.23
C LYS A 483 -24.95 -5.48 -18.24
N ALA A 484 -23.78 -5.48 -18.87
CA ALA A 484 -23.42 -6.46 -19.91
C ALA A 484 -23.31 -7.89 -19.37
N ASN A 485 -23.10 -8.05 -18.06
CA ASN A 485 -22.94 -9.33 -17.40
C ASN A 485 -24.08 -9.67 -16.42
N ASP A 486 -25.15 -8.87 -16.36
CA ASP A 486 -26.27 -9.07 -15.41
C ASP A 486 -26.89 -10.47 -15.51
N ASN A 487 -27.11 -10.96 -16.73
CA ASN A 487 -27.69 -12.29 -16.96
C ASN A 487 -26.68 -13.43 -16.82
N LEU A 488 -25.39 -13.14 -16.75
CA LEU A 488 -24.31 -14.13 -16.60
C LEU A 488 -23.86 -14.28 -15.14
N ARG A 489 -24.16 -13.29 -14.31
CA ARG A 489 -23.61 -13.17 -12.97
C ARG A 489 -24.08 -14.30 -12.06
N CYS A 490 -23.15 -14.87 -11.31
CA CYS A 490 -23.38 -15.91 -10.30
C CYS A 490 -23.16 -15.34 -8.89
N ASN A 491 -23.68 -16.03 -7.88
CA ASN A 491 -23.36 -15.71 -6.49
C ASN A 491 -22.09 -16.44 -6.06
N GLY A 492 -21.29 -15.81 -5.18
CA GLY A 492 -20.04 -16.36 -4.67
C GLY A 492 -20.24 -17.71 -3.96
N GLU A 493 -21.38 -17.89 -3.29
CA GLU A 493 -21.73 -19.16 -2.63
C GLU A 493 -21.98 -20.32 -3.61
N GLU A 494 -22.16 -20.06 -4.90
CA GLU A 494 -22.43 -21.07 -5.94
C GLU A 494 -21.16 -21.53 -6.67
N ILE A 495 -20.04 -20.84 -6.45
CA ILE A 495 -18.79 -21.11 -7.16
C ILE A 495 -18.07 -22.28 -6.49
N ARG A 496 -17.77 -23.31 -7.29
CA ARG A 496 -17.13 -24.55 -6.81
C ARG A 496 -15.63 -24.63 -7.07
N ALA A 497 -15.07 -23.70 -7.85
CA ALA A 497 -13.63 -23.66 -8.10
C ALA A 497 -12.84 -23.62 -6.77
N LYS A 498 -11.73 -24.35 -6.65
CA LYS A 498 -10.91 -24.34 -5.41
C LYS A 498 -10.17 -23.01 -5.21
N VAL A 499 -9.70 -22.42 -6.31
CA VAL A 499 -8.99 -21.14 -6.34
C VAL A 499 -9.60 -20.24 -7.41
N ILE A 500 -9.76 -18.95 -7.10
CA ILE A 500 -10.01 -17.90 -8.08
C ILE A 500 -8.81 -16.96 -8.07
N ALA A 501 -8.27 -16.66 -9.25
CA ALA A 501 -7.22 -15.65 -9.42
C ALA A 501 -7.67 -14.56 -10.39
N GLU A 502 -7.52 -13.31 -9.97
CA GLU A 502 -7.98 -12.13 -10.71
C GLU A 502 -6.82 -11.39 -11.38
N GLY A 503 -6.41 -11.87 -12.56
CA GLY A 503 -5.47 -11.13 -13.40
C GLY A 503 -6.11 -9.88 -14.03
N GLY A 504 -7.40 -9.96 -14.38
CA GLY A 504 -8.22 -8.81 -14.80
C GLY A 504 -8.75 -8.01 -13.61
N ASN A 505 -9.34 -6.85 -13.88
CA ASN A 505 -9.92 -5.99 -12.83
C ASN A 505 -11.39 -6.39 -12.54
N VAL A 506 -11.75 -6.47 -11.26
CA VAL A 506 -13.11 -6.61 -10.71
C VAL A 506 -13.93 -7.75 -11.34
N GLY A 507 -13.31 -8.93 -11.49
CA GLY A 507 -14.01 -10.17 -11.89
C GLY A 507 -15.07 -10.59 -10.88
N VAL A 508 -14.78 -10.34 -9.62
CA VAL A 508 -15.62 -10.64 -8.46
C VAL A 508 -15.80 -9.37 -7.65
N SER A 509 -17.04 -9.03 -7.30
CA SER A 509 -17.30 -7.93 -6.35
C SER A 509 -16.72 -8.24 -4.97
N GLN A 510 -16.43 -7.23 -4.15
CA GLN A 510 -15.82 -7.45 -2.84
C GLN A 510 -16.64 -8.38 -1.94
N ARG A 511 -17.97 -8.18 -1.86
CA ARG A 511 -18.83 -9.05 -1.04
C ARG A 511 -18.92 -10.46 -1.64
N GLY A 512 -18.91 -10.59 -2.97
CA GLY A 512 -18.80 -11.88 -3.66
C GLY A 512 -17.52 -12.64 -3.32
N ARG A 513 -16.38 -11.95 -3.22
CA ARG A 513 -15.11 -12.58 -2.79
C ARG A 513 -15.21 -13.12 -1.37
N VAL A 514 -15.80 -12.34 -0.45
CA VAL A 514 -16.01 -12.74 0.94
C VAL A 514 -16.97 -13.93 1.03
N GLU A 515 -18.07 -13.91 0.29
CA GLU A 515 -19.06 -15.02 0.26
C GLU A 515 -18.43 -16.33 -0.25
N TYR A 516 -17.67 -16.27 -1.34
CA TYR A 516 -16.91 -17.42 -1.87
C TYR A 516 -15.84 -17.91 -0.87
N ALA A 517 -15.08 -16.99 -0.27
CA ALA A 517 -14.03 -17.35 0.70
C ALA A 517 -14.61 -18.01 1.96
N LYS A 518 -15.79 -17.59 2.43
CA LYS A 518 -16.49 -18.23 3.56
C LYS A 518 -16.92 -19.67 3.27
N LYS A 519 -17.05 -20.07 2.00
CA LYS A 519 -17.30 -21.46 1.59
C LYS A 519 -16.03 -22.32 1.50
N GLY A 520 -14.87 -21.76 1.82
CA GLY A 520 -13.57 -22.45 1.75
C GLY A 520 -12.80 -22.19 0.45
N GLY A 521 -13.35 -21.39 -0.46
CA GLY A 521 -12.66 -20.95 -1.66
C GLY A 521 -11.45 -20.05 -1.36
N ARG A 522 -10.40 -20.14 -2.20
CA ARG A 522 -9.20 -19.30 -2.05
C ARG A 522 -9.18 -18.20 -3.10
N ILE A 523 -9.16 -16.94 -2.65
CA ILE A 523 -9.15 -15.76 -3.50
C ILE A 523 -8.45 -14.61 -2.77
N ASN A 524 -7.68 -13.80 -3.48
CA ASN A 524 -7.27 -12.47 -3.03
C ASN A 524 -8.09 -11.40 -3.77
N ALA A 525 -7.98 -10.15 -3.36
CA ALA A 525 -8.51 -9.07 -4.19
C ALA A 525 -7.66 -8.86 -5.46
N ASP A 526 -8.29 -8.47 -6.55
CA ASP A 526 -7.65 -8.17 -7.84
C ASP A 526 -6.48 -7.20 -7.72
N PHE A 527 -6.59 -6.16 -6.88
CA PHE A 527 -5.52 -5.20 -6.65
C PHE A 527 -4.28 -5.78 -5.96
N ILE A 528 -4.34 -7.01 -5.43
CA ILE A 528 -3.18 -7.79 -4.99
C ILE A 528 -2.65 -8.66 -6.12
N ASP A 529 -3.53 -9.40 -6.80
CA ASP A 529 -3.14 -10.37 -7.83
C ASP A 529 -2.54 -9.68 -9.05
N ASN A 530 -3.12 -8.57 -9.52
CA ASN A 530 -2.70 -7.87 -10.73
C ASN A 530 -1.83 -6.62 -10.48
N SER A 531 -1.29 -6.47 -9.26
CA SER A 531 -0.48 -5.31 -8.84
C SER A 531 0.84 -5.18 -9.62
N ALA A 532 1.43 -6.29 -10.05
CA ALA A 532 2.69 -6.31 -10.80
C ALA A 532 2.68 -5.41 -12.05
N GLY A 533 1.51 -5.22 -12.68
CA GLY A 533 1.38 -4.29 -13.80
C GLY A 533 1.59 -2.83 -13.40
N VAL A 534 1.04 -2.39 -12.26
CA VAL A 534 1.22 -0.99 -11.81
C VAL A 534 2.61 -0.76 -11.25
N ASP A 535 3.19 -1.77 -10.61
CA ASP A 535 4.53 -1.76 -10.04
C ASP A 535 5.63 -1.68 -11.12
N CYS A 536 5.57 -2.51 -12.15
CA CYS A 536 6.46 -2.40 -13.32
C CYS A 536 6.45 -1.00 -13.93
N SER A 537 5.26 -0.41 -13.98
CA SER A 537 5.08 0.94 -14.49
C SER A 537 5.69 1.99 -13.58
N ASP A 538 5.74 1.79 -12.27
CA ASP A 538 6.39 2.68 -11.29
C ASP A 538 7.90 2.66 -11.46
N HIS A 539 8.48 1.46 -11.56
CA HIS A 539 9.89 1.28 -11.89
C HIS A 539 10.26 1.95 -13.22
N GLU A 540 9.45 1.81 -14.28
CA GLU A 540 9.69 2.48 -15.57
C GLU A 540 9.84 4.00 -15.41
N VAL A 541 8.88 4.63 -14.71
CA VAL A 541 8.85 6.09 -14.54
C VAL A 541 10.05 6.55 -13.72
N ASN A 542 10.34 5.91 -12.60
CA ASN A 542 11.45 6.31 -11.73
C ASN A 542 12.82 6.07 -12.39
N ILE A 543 12.98 4.99 -13.17
CA ILE A 543 14.19 4.75 -13.97
C ILE A 543 14.39 5.87 -15.00
N LYS A 544 13.32 6.25 -15.72
CA LYS A 544 13.38 7.34 -16.71
C LYS A 544 13.72 8.68 -16.06
N ILE A 545 13.12 8.99 -14.90
CA ILE A 545 13.42 10.22 -14.15
C ILE A 545 14.90 10.24 -13.73
N ALA A 546 15.43 9.15 -13.17
CA ALA A 546 16.84 9.05 -12.79
C ALA A 546 17.77 9.25 -14.00
N LEU A 547 17.48 8.59 -15.12
CA LEU A 547 18.31 8.67 -16.33
C LEU A 547 18.15 9.99 -17.09
N SER A 548 17.05 10.72 -16.92
CA SER A 548 16.83 12.03 -17.54
C SER A 548 17.93 13.04 -17.14
N SER A 549 18.38 13.00 -15.88
CA SER A 549 19.51 13.81 -15.41
C SER A 549 20.82 13.46 -16.13
N ALA A 550 21.08 12.17 -16.36
CA ALA A 550 22.24 11.70 -17.11
C ALA A 550 22.20 12.12 -18.59
N VAL A 551 21.01 12.12 -19.21
CA VAL A 551 20.82 12.59 -20.59
C VAL A 551 21.02 14.10 -20.68
N THR A 552 20.41 14.87 -19.76
CA THR A 552 20.48 16.34 -19.73
C THR A 552 21.92 16.83 -19.52
N SER A 553 22.70 16.13 -18.70
CA SER A 553 24.13 16.43 -18.48
C SER A 553 25.05 15.94 -19.60
N GLY A 554 24.53 15.23 -20.61
CA GLY A 554 25.31 14.67 -21.71
C GLY A 554 26.15 13.44 -21.33
N LYS A 555 25.94 12.84 -20.15
CA LYS A 555 26.63 11.62 -19.71
C LYS A 555 26.27 10.40 -20.57
N ILE A 556 25.04 10.34 -21.05
CA ILE A 556 24.55 9.35 -22.01
C ILE A 556 23.64 10.02 -23.05
N THR A 557 23.53 9.41 -24.22
CA THR A 557 22.56 9.80 -25.24
C THR A 557 21.16 9.20 -24.97
N LEU A 558 20.14 9.74 -25.63
CA LEU A 558 18.78 9.20 -25.57
C LEU A 558 18.69 7.75 -26.09
N GLU A 559 19.46 7.43 -27.13
CA GLU A 559 19.53 6.08 -27.69
C GLU A 559 20.14 5.08 -26.70
N GLU A 560 21.24 5.46 -26.04
CA GLU A 560 21.86 4.66 -24.98
C GLU A 560 20.92 4.46 -23.81
N ARG A 561 20.18 5.49 -23.39
CA ARG A 561 19.14 5.38 -22.34
C ARG A 561 18.09 4.33 -22.71
N ASN A 562 17.57 4.37 -23.94
CA ASN A 562 16.54 3.43 -24.40
C ASN A 562 17.08 2.00 -24.50
N LYS A 563 18.35 1.84 -24.89
CA LYS A 563 19.04 0.54 -24.84
C LYS A 563 19.16 0.02 -23.41
N LEU A 564 19.58 0.87 -22.47
CA LEU A 564 19.68 0.52 -21.04
C LEU A 564 18.34 0.07 -20.47
N LEU A 565 17.24 0.78 -20.77
CA LEU A 565 15.89 0.38 -20.35
C LEU A 565 15.57 -1.06 -20.79
N ASN A 566 15.81 -1.36 -22.07
CA ASN A 566 15.60 -2.70 -22.62
C ASN A 566 16.50 -3.75 -21.95
N ASP A 567 17.79 -3.44 -21.75
CA ASP A 567 18.76 -4.35 -21.11
C ASP A 567 18.38 -4.66 -19.64
N MET A 568 17.67 -3.75 -18.96
CA MET A 568 17.21 -3.92 -17.57
C MET A 568 15.88 -4.67 -17.42
N THR A 569 15.18 -4.99 -18.52
CA THR A 569 13.82 -5.58 -18.50
C THR A 569 13.70 -6.77 -17.55
N LYS A 570 14.66 -7.71 -17.59
CA LYS A 570 14.59 -8.93 -16.78
C LYS A 570 14.75 -8.65 -15.28
N GLN A 571 15.61 -7.71 -14.94
CA GLN A 571 15.84 -7.33 -13.55
C GLN A 571 14.65 -6.55 -12.97
N VAL A 572 14.02 -5.68 -13.75
CA VAL A 572 12.76 -5.01 -13.34
C VAL A 572 11.67 -6.04 -13.11
N GLU A 573 11.53 -7.03 -14.00
CA GLU A 573 10.59 -8.15 -13.78
C GLU A 573 10.86 -8.87 -12.45
N GLU A 574 12.12 -9.16 -12.10
CA GLU A 574 12.47 -9.83 -10.85
C GLU A 574 12.13 -9.01 -9.61
N LEU A 575 12.42 -7.70 -9.62
CA LEU A 575 12.08 -6.77 -8.53
C LEU A 575 10.56 -6.73 -8.29
N VAL A 576 9.79 -6.54 -9.36
CA VAL A 576 8.32 -6.47 -9.31
C VAL A 576 7.69 -7.77 -8.81
N LEU A 577 8.16 -8.91 -9.33
CA LEU A 577 7.64 -10.21 -8.93
C LEU A 577 8.01 -10.56 -7.49
N LEU A 578 9.17 -10.12 -7.01
CA LEU A 578 9.57 -10.28 -5.61
C LEU A 578 8.66 -9.48 -4.67
N ASP A 579 8.32 -8.23 -5.00
CA ASP A 579 7.38 -7.46 -4.19
C ASP A 579 6.00 -8.13 -4.17
N ASN A 580 5.49 -8.54 -5.33
CA ASN A 580 4.20 -9.21 -5.41
C ASN A 580 4.17 -10.54 -4.62
N TYR A 581 5.26 -11.32 -4.64
CA TYR A 581 5.42 -12.50 -3.79
C TYR A 581 5.33 -12.17 -2.29
N LYS A 582 6.10 -11.17 -1.83
CA LYS A 582 6.15 -10.76 -0.42
C LYS A 582 4.77 -10.31 0.08
N GLN A 583 4.00 -9.62 -0.76
CA GLN A 583 2.64 -9.19 -0.41
C GLN A 583 1.67 -10.36 -0.23
N THR A 584 1.67 -11.31 -1.17
CA THR A 584 0.78 -12.48 -1.08
C THR A 584 1.19 -13.42 0.06
N GLU A 585 2.49 -13.51 0.36
CA GLU A 585 2.99 -14.21 1.54
C GLU A 585 2.52 -13.53 2.83
N ALA A 586 2.63 -12.20 2.92
CA ALA A 586 2.15 -11.44 4.07
C ALA A 586 0.66 -11.69 4.38
N ILE A 587 -0.20 -11.76 3.36
CA ILE A 587 -1.64 -12.08 3.54
C ILE A 587 -1.82 -13.50 4.08
N THR A 588 -0.99 -14.44 3.63
CA THR A 588 -1.05 -15.83 4.09
C THR A 588 -0.57 -15.94 5.54
N ILE A 589 0.49 -15.23 5.89
CA ILE A 589 0.95 -15.10 7.28
C ILE A 589 -0.14 -14.47 8.13
N MET A 590 -0.78 -13.39 7.66
CA MET A 590 -1.87 -12.73 8.39
C MET A 590 -3.06 -13.67 8.63
N GLN A 591 -3.43 -14.47 7.63
CA GLN A 591 -4.55 -15.41 7.71
C GLN A 591 -4.31 -16.54 8.71
N LEU A 592 -3.08 -17.05 8.76
CA LEU A 592 -2.73 -18.22 9.57
C LEU A 592 -2.11 -17.85 10.93
N SER A 593 -1.80 -16.57 11.15
CA SER A 593 -1.14 -16.14 12.39
C SER A 593 -2.07 -16.35 13.60
N PRO A 594 -1.64 -17.10 14.62
CA PRO A 594 -2.41 -17.24 15.86
C PRO A 594 -2.47 -15.93 16.67
N THR A 595 -1.65 -14.94 16.32
CA THR A 595 -1.58 -13.66 17.05
C THR A 595 -2.52 -12.58 16.51
N LEU A 596 -3.06 -12.76 15.30
CA LEU A 596 -3.95 -11.82 14.64
C LEU A 596 -5.40 -12.29 14.75
N THR A 597 -5.93 -12.25 15.97
CA THR A 597 -7.33 -12.59 16.24
C THR A 597 -8.30 -11.57 15.64
N VAL A 598 -9.59 -11.93 15.52
CA VAL A 598 -10.62 -11.00 15.05
C VAL A 598 -10.69 -9.74 15.90
N ASN A 599 -10.50 -9.85 17.21
CA ASN A 599 -10.49 -8.70 18.11
C ASN A 599 -9.33 -7.75 17.83
N ILE A 600 -8.14 -8.29 17.52
CA ILE A 600 -6.97 -7.51 17.11
C ILE A 600 -7.24 -6.78 15.79
N LEU A 601 -7.81 -7.48 14.81
CA LEU A 601 -8.16 -6.91 13.51
C LEU A 601 -9.28 -5.87 13.63
N SER A 602 -10.25 -6.07 14.52
CA SER A 602 -11.29 -5.08 14.83
C SER A 602 -10.69 -3.80 15.41
N GLN A 603 -9.81 -3.93 16.40
CA GLN A 603 -9.10 -2.77 16.97
C GLN A 603 -8.29 -2.03 15.92
N PHE A 604 -7.70 -2.75 14.97
CA PHE A 604 -6.98 -2.13 13.86
C PHE A 604 -7.90 -1.38 12.90
N ILE A 605 -9.08 -1.93 12.57
CA ILE A 605 -10.10 -1.21 11.80
C ILE A 605 -10.51 0.08 12.53
N ASP A 606 -10.74 0.02 13.84
CA ASP A 606 -11.10 1.18 14.66
C ASP A 606 -9.99 2.26 14.60
N ILE A 607 -8.71 1.87 14.69
CA ILE A 607 -7.57 2.79 14.53
C ILE A 607 -7.61 3.49 13.16
N LEU A 608 -7.82 2.74 12.08
CA LEU A 608 -7.85 3.31 10.73
C LEU A 608 -9.02 4.29 10.52
N GLU A 609 -10.15 4.06 11.18
CA GLU A 609 -11.31 4.97 11.16
C GLU A 609 -11.07 6.22 12.00
N GLU A 610 -10.47 6.09 13.18
CA GLU A 610 -10.04 7.22 14.01
C GLU A 610 -9.06 8.13 13.26
N GLU A 611 -8.14 7.54 12.50
CA GLU A 611 -7.20 8.25 11.61
C GLU A 611 -7.87 8.84 10.36
N LYS A 612 -9.17 8.57 10.13
CA LYS A 612 -9.93 8.95 8.93
C LYS A 612 -9.35 8.42 7.63
N VAL A 613 -8.53 7.36 7.72
CA VAL A 613 -7.95 6.69 6.55
C VAL A 613 -8.93 5.65 6.04
N LEU A 614 -9.76 5.03 6.88
CA LEU A 614 -10.76 4.03 6.48
C LEU A 614 -12.19 4.49 6.80
N GLU A 615 -13.13 4.04 5.99
CA GLU A 615 -14.57 4.06 6.30
C GLU A 615 -15.09 2.66 5.95
N ARG A 616 -15.30 1.81 6.96
CA ARG A 616 -15.43 0.36 6.75
C ARG A 616 -16.60 -0.02 5.84
N GLU A 617 -17.70 0.73 5.90
CA GLU A 617 -18.89 0.53 5.07
C GLU A 617 -18.59 0.67 3.57
N ASN A 618 -17.75 1.65 3.20
CA ASN A 618 -17.37 1.91 1.82
C ASN A 618 -16.49 0.81 1.23
N GLU A 619 -15.82 0.02 2.08
CA GLU A 619 -14.98 -1.11 1.67
C GLU A 619 -15.66 -2.46 1.92
N PHE A 620 -16.93 -2.44 2.34
CA PHE A 620 -17.72 -3.63 2.67
C PHE A 620 -17.07 -4.51 3.76
N LEU A 621 -16.33 -3.88 4.67
CA LEU A 621 -15.78 -4.55 5.84
C LEU A 621 -16.87 -4.73 6.91
N PRO A 622 -16.78 -5.77 7.77
CA PRO A 622 -17.82 -6.05 8.75
C PRO A 622 -17.97 -4.95 9.81
N SER A 623 -19.20 -4.78 10.31
CA SER A 623 -19.49 -3.90 11.44
C SER A 623 -18.82 -4.41 12.73
N ALA A 624 -18.68 -3.55 13.74
CA ALA A 624 -18.16 -3.94 15.05
C ALA A 624 -18.98 -5.08 15.69
N GLU A 625 -20.30 -5.08 15.51
CA GLU A 625 -21.20 -6.14 15.98
C GLU A 625 -20.91 -7.48 15.30
N GLU A 626 -20.75 -7.48 13.97
CA GLU A 626 -20.43 -8.69 13.22
C GLU A 626 -19.02 -9.22 13.56
N LEU A 627 -18.03 -8.34 13.76
CA LEU A 627 -16.69 -8.75 14.21
C LEU A 627 -16.73 -9.39 15.60
N ASN A 628 -17.50 -8.82 16.53
CA ASN A 628 -17.67 -9.40 17.85
C ASN A 628 -18.37 -10.77 17.80
N ARG A 629 -19.43 -10.90 16.98
CA ARG A 629 -20.10 -12.19 16.74
C ARG A 629 -19.11 -13.24 16.22
N ARG A 630 -18.30 -12.87 15.21
CA ARG A 630 -17.25 -13.75 14.64
C ARG A 630 -16.21 -14.15 15.68
N ALA A 631 -15.76 -13.21 16.51
CA ALA A 631 -14.81 -13.49 17.58
C ALA A 631 -15.36 -14.50 18.60
N ILE A 632 -16.64 -14.38 18.98
CA ILE A 632 -17.31 -15.32 19.89
C ILE A 632 -17.49 -16.70 19.25
N SER A 633 -17.79 -16.77 17.95
CA SER A 633 -17.97 -18.04 17.23
C SER A 633 -16.68 -18.71 16.78
N GLY A 634 -15.51 -18.08 17.00
CA GLY A 634 -14.22 -18.58 16.52
C GLY A 634 -14.05 -18.46 15.00
N GLU A 635 -14.87 -17.66 14.32
CA GLU A 635 -14.70 -17.31 12.92
C GLU A 635 -13.51 -16.35 12.75
N VAL A 636 -12.91 -16.32 11.56
CA VAL A 636 -11.80 -15.44 11.21
C VAL A 636 -12.18 -14.47 10.09
N LEU A 637 -11.37 -13.43 9.87
CA LEU A 637 -11.49 -12.63 8.64
C LEU A 637 -11.01 -13.43 7.43
N THR A 638 -11.72 -13.26 6.33
CA THR A 638 -11.39 -13.87 5.04
C THR A 638 -10.24 -13.15 4.36
N ARG A 639 -9.55 -13.84 3.44
CA ARG A 639 -8.42 -13.25 2.68
C ARG A 639 -8.77 -11.93 1.96
N PRO A 640 -9.93 -11.77 1.31
CA PRO A 640 -10.32 -10.49 0.69
C PRO A 640 -10.44 -9.34 1.69
N GLU A 641 -10.89 -9.61 2.92
CA GLU A 641 -10.91 -8.61 4.00
C GLU A 641 -9.47 -8.27 4.44
N LEU A 642 -8.59 -9.27 4.57
CA LEU A 642 -7.18 -9.06 4.90
C LEU A 642 -6.40 -8.29 3.82
N CYS A 643 -6.72 -8.47 2.52
CA CYS A 643 -6.15 -7.71 1.41
C CYS A 643 -6.38 -6.20 1.58
N LEU A 644 -7.61 -5.83 1.99
CA LEU A 644 -7.94 -4.44 2.31
C LEU A 644 -7.13 -3.95 3.50
N LEU A 645 -7.11 -4.69 4.61
CA LEU A 645 -6.39 -4.29 5.82
C LEU A 645 -4.88 -4.11 5.59
N LEU A 646 -4.27 -4.95 4.76
CA LEU A 646 -2.86 -4.80 4.36
C LEU A 646 -2.65 -3.49 3.59
N SER A 647 -3.49 -3.20 2.59
CA SER A 647 -3.38 -2.00 1.74
C SER A 647 -3.64 -0.72 2.55
N TYR A 648 -4.63 -0.74 3.42
CA TYR A 648 -4.96 0.37 4.31
C TYR A 648 -3.89 0.60 5.39
N SER A 649 -3.19 -0.45 5.86
CA SER A 649 -2.01 -0.30 6.72
C SER A 649 -0.90 0.49 6.03
N LYS A 650 -0.58 0.14 4.77
CA LYS A 650 0.43 0.87 3.98
C LYS A 650 0.05 2.33 3.81
N ARG A 651 -1.24 2.60 3.54
CA ARG A 651 -1.75 3.97 3.37
C ARG A 651 -1.70 4.79 4.66
N SER A 652 -2.10 4.21 5.80
CA SER A 652 -2.01 4.87 7.11
C SER A 652 -0.55 5.22 7.45
N ALA A 653 0.35 4.25 7.32
CA ALA A 653 1.79 4.46 7.55
C ALA A 653 2.36 5.55 6.64
N TYR A 654 2.02 5.56 5.35
CA TYR A 654 2.48 6.59 4.41
C TYR A 654 1.98 7.98 4.81
N HIS A 655 0.71 8.10 5.18
CA HIS A 655 0.11 9.36 5.61
C HIS A 655 0.80 9.96 6.83
N GLU A 656 1.14 9.15 7.82
CA GLU A 656 1.88 9.59 9.01
C GLU A 656 3.30 10.06 8.65
N LEU A 657 3.97 9.35 7.74
CA LEU A 657 5.35 9.66 7.34
C LEU A 657 5.48 10.84 6.38
N LEU A 658 4.38 11.42 5.89
CA LEU A 658 4.42 12.61 5.02
C LEU A 658 5.24 13.75 5.64
N ASN A 659 5.05 14.00 6.95
CA ASN A 659 5.72 15.08 7.68
C ASN A 659 7.00 14.62 8.42
N SER A 660 7.43 13.38 8.24
CA SER A 660 8.59 12.82 8.91
C SER A 660 9.88 13.02 8.10
N THR A 661 10.98 13.29 8.81
CA THR A 661 12.33 13.45 8.24
C THR A 661 13.18 12.19 8.28
N PHE A 662 12.64 11.03 8.69
CA PHE A 662 13.44 9.79 8.80
C PHE A 662 14.13 9.39 7.48
N SER A 663 13.46 9.66 6.35
CA SER A 663 13.98 9.42 5.00
C SER A 663 15.15 10.32 4.59
N HIS A 664 15.55 11.28 5.45
CA HIS A 664 16.74 12.12 5.25
C HIS A 664 17.98 11.52 5.92
N ASP A 665 17.82 10.49 6.75
CA ASP A 665 18.95 9.73 7.29
C ASP A 665 19.63 8.98 6.15
N LYS A 666 20.93 9.20 5.98
CA LYS A 666 21.75 8.61 4.91
C LYS A 666 21.75 7.08 4.94
N TYR A 667 21.43 6.46 6.08
CA TYR A 667 21.27 5.01 6.15
C TYR A 667 20.26 4.49 5.11
N PHE A 668 19.16 5.23 4.89
CA PHE A 668 18.12 4.82 3.94
C PHE A 668 18.49 5.08 2.47
N ASP A 669 19.65 5.65 2.18
CA ASP A 669 20.14 5.75 0.80
C ASP A 669 20.34 4.36 0.17
N ALA A 670 20.69 3.34 0.97
CA ALA A 670 20.75 1.96 0.50
C ALA A 670 19.38 1.44 0.01
N TYR A 671 18.29 1.79 0.71
CA TYR A 671 16.93 1.38 0.34
C TYR A 671 16.49 2.04 -0.97
N LEU A 672 16.92 3.29 -1.20
CA LEU A 672 16.72 3.97 -2.48
C LEU A 672 17.49 3.28 -3.60
N ILE A 673 18.76 2.90 -3.36
CA ILE A 673 19.61 2.26 -4.37
C ILE A 673 19.05 0.87 -4.74
N ASP A 674 18.65 0.07 -3.77
CA ASP A 674 18.10 -1.28 -3.96
C ASP A 674 16.77 -1.30 -4.74
N TYR A 675 16.04 -0.17 -4.77
CA TYR A 675 14.86 0.00 -5.61
C TYR A 675 15.19 -0.04 -7.11
N PHE A 676 16.39 0.40 -7.52
CA PHE A 676 16.80 0.44 -8.92
C PHE A 676 17.52 -0.84 -9.36
N PRO A 677 17.49 -1.19 -10.65
CA PRO A 677 18.27 -2.31 -11.20
C PRO A 677 19.78 -2.17 -10.89
N GLU A 678 20.47 -3.28 -10.59
CA GLU A 678 21.91 -3.33 -10.24
C GLU A 678 22.80 -2.55 -11.21
N MET A 679 22.47 -2.56 -12.50
CA MET A 679 23.24 -1.81 -13.50
C MET A 679 23.24 -0.31 -13.20
N MET A 680 22.10 0.24 -12.77
CA MET A 680 21.99 1.63 -12.37
C MET A 680 22.62 1.90 -11.03
N GLN A 681 22.50 0.98 -10.07
CA GLN A 681 23.17 1.10 -8.77
C GLN A 681 24.67 1.38 -8.93
N LYS A 682 25.31 0.74 -9.90
CA LYS A 682 26.76 0.89 -10.17
C LYS A 682 27.08 2.10 -11.06
N LYS A 683 26.35 2.31 -12.17
CA LYS A 683 26.70 3.32 -13.20
C LYS A 683 26.08 4.70 -12.96
N PHE A 684 24.95 4.74 -12.27
CA PHE A 684 24.10 5.92 -12.11
C PHE A 684 23.78 6.22 -10.62
N TYR A 685 24.71 5.85 -9.73
CA TYR A 685 24.57 6.01 -8.28
C TYR A 685 24.22 7.46 -7.88
N ASN A 686 24.94 8.45 -8.42
CA ASN A 686 24.71 9.87 -8.10
C ASN A 686 23.37 10.37 -8.63
N GLU A 687 22.97 9.93 -9.83
CA GLU A 687 21.69 10.28 -10.42
C GLU A 687 20.53 9.73 -9.58
N ILE A 688 20.66 8.50 -9.08
CA ILE A 688 19.70 7.92 -8.12
C ILE A 688 19.65 8.74 -6.83
N LEU A 689 20.79 9.10 -6.23
CA LEU A 689 20.80 9.89 -4.99
C LEU A 689 20.21 11.30 -5.17
N SER A 690 20.24 11.84 -6.39
CA SER A 690 19.64 13.14 -6.74
C SER A 690 18.18 13.04 -7.20
N HIS A 691 17.57 11.85 -7.15
CA HIS A 691 16.23 11.61 -7.68
C HIS A 691 15.19 12.54 -7.01
N PRO A 692 14.36 13.27 -7.77
CA PRO A 692 13.38 14.20 -7.22
C PRO A 692 12.37 13.57 -6.24
N LEU A 693 12.08 12.27 -6.40
CA LEU A 693 11.21 11.50 -5.51
C LEU A 693 11.98 10.62 -4.51
N LYS A 694 13.25 10.94 -4.20
CA LYS A 694 14.09 10.13 -3.31
C LYS A 694 13.37 9.78 -2.00
N HIS A 695 12.76 10.77 -1.35
CA HIS A 695 12.15 10.57 -0.05
C HIS A 695 10.82 9.80 -0.13
N GLU A 696 10.06 9.97 -1.20
CA GLU A 696 8.84 9.21 -1.48
C GLU A 696 9.17 7.73 -1.75
N ILE A 697 10.20 7.44 -2.55
CA ILE A 697 10.68 6.07 -2.80
C ILE A 697 11.11 5.40 -1.50
N ILE A 698 11.97 6.07 -0.71
CA ILE A 698 12.43 5.54 0.58
C ILE A 698 11.23 5.22 1.49
N LYS A 699 10.26 6.14 1.62
CA LYS A 699 9.05 5.91 2.42
C LYS A 699 8.29 4.67 1.97
N THR A 700 8.00 4.57 0.67
CA THR A 700 7.23 3.44 0.11
C THR A 700 7.97 2.12 0.30
N VAL A 701 9.25 2.03 -0.04
CA VAL A 701 10.03 0.79 0.09
C VAL A 701 10.15 0.35 1.54
N THR A 702 10.42 1.28 2.47
CA THR A 702 10.48 0.98 3.90
C THR A 702 9.12 0.51 4.44
N ILE A 703 8.02 1.18 4.07
CA ILE A 703 6.66 0.78 4.49
C ILE A 703 6.32 -0.62 3.96
N ASN A 704 6.56 -0.88 2.67
CA ASN A 704 6.32 -2.19 2.06
C ASN A 704 7.11 -3.28 2.80
N LYS A 705 8.40 -3.04 3.07
CA LYS A 705 9.26 -4.01 3.76
C LYS A 705 8.72 -4.34 5.15
N ILE A 706 8.44 -3.34 5.98
CA ILE A 706 8.00 -3.56 7.38
C ILE A 706 6.63 -4.22 7.40
N ILE A 707 5.68 -3.76 6.58
CA ILE A 707 4.31 -4.28 6.57
C ILE A 707 4.26 -5.71 6.02
N ASN A 708 5.02 -6.01 4.96
CA ASN A 708 5.05 -7.36 4.39
C ASN A 708 5.69 -8.36 5.37
N GLN A 709 6.64 -7.95 6.21
CA GLN A 709 7.27 -8.84 7.20
C GLN A 709 6.50 -8.91 8.53
N LEU A 710 6.05 -7.79 9.09
CA LEU A 710 5.45 -7.78 10.42
C LEU A 710 3.92 -7.93 10.40
N GLY A 711 3.31 -7.83 9.22
CA GLY A 711 1.87 -7.75 9.04
C GLY A 711 1.34 -6.33 9.27
N GLY A 712 0.32 -5.96 8.49
CA GLY A 712 -0.25 -4.61 8.51
C GLY A 712 -0.76 -4.12 9.88
N PRO A 713 -1.54 -4.93 10.63
CA PRO A 713 -2.09 -4.50 11.92
C PRO A 713 -1.02 -4.29 13.00
N LEU A 714 0.05 -5.08 12.97
CA LEU A 714 0.98 -5.17 14.10
C LEU A 714 1.70 -3.84 14.37
N ILE A 715 2.14 -3.14 13.33
CA ILE A 715 2.86 -1.87 13.46
C ILE A 715 2.00 -0.85 14.22
N SER A 716 0.74 -0.72 13.82
CA SER A 716 -0.21 0.23 14.43
C SER A 716 -0.51 -0.10 15.89
N ILE A 717 -0.62 -1.40 16.20
CA ILE A 717 -0.83 -1.87 17.57
C ILE A 717 0.41 -1.61 18.42
N VAL A 718 1.59 -1.97 17.92
CA VAL A 718 2.88 -1.75 18.61
C VAL A 718 3.11 -0.27 18.85
N LYS A 719 2.79 0.59 17.87
CA LYS A 719 2.82 2.04 18.00
C LYS A 719 1.92 2.52 19.15
N ARG A 720 0.67 2.07 19.20
CA ARG A 720 -0.28 2.44 20.26
C ARG A 720 0.14 1.91 21.63
N GLU A 721 0.74 0.73 21.71
CA GLU A 721 1.23 0.14 22.96
C GLU A 721 2.49 0.84 23.50
N ILE A 722 3.42 1.23 22.62
CA ILE A 722 4.68 1.88 23.02
C ILE A 722 4.49 3.39 23.22
N GLY A 723 3.57 4.02 22.46
CA GLY A 723 3.35 5.47 22.49
C GLY A 723 4.45 6.26 21.79
N ALA A 724 5.12 5.67 20.79
CA ALA A 724 6.20 6.31 20.04
C ALA A 724 5.81 6.67 18.60
N PRO A 725 6.43 7.70 17.99
CA PRO A 725 6.24 8.01 16.58
C PRO A 725 6.65 6.84 15.66
N LEU A 726 5.97 6.67 14.53
CA LEU A 726 6.29 5.61 13.57
C LEU A 726 7.73 5.67 13.06
N CYS A 727 8.33 6.86 12.96
CA CYS A 727 9.72 6.99 12.51
C CYS A 727 10.74 6.34 13.46
N ASP A 728 10.51 6.35 14.77
CA ASP A 728 11.41 5.69 15.73
C ASP A 728 11.20 4.19 15.78
N ILE A 729 9.97 3.74 15.50
CA ILE A 729 9.66 2.32 15.26
C ILE A 729 10.39 1.82 14.01
N ILE A 730 10.38 2.60 12.91
CA ILE A 730 11.11 2.28 11.68
C ILE A 730 12.61 2.19 11.94
N ARG A 731 13.21 3.17 12.63
CA ARG A 731 14.65 3.14 12.98
C ARG A 731 15.00 1.90 13.80
N SER A 732 14.20 1.61 14.82
CA SER A 732 14.41 0.44 15.68
C SER A 732 14.26 -0.87 14.90
N TYR A 733 13.24 -0.97 14.04
CA TYR A 733 13.04 -2.09 13.13
C TYR A 733 14.28 -2.30 12.26
N THR A 734 14.77 -1.25 11.60
CA THR A 734 15.92 -1.33 10.68
C THR A 734 17.17 -1.82 11.42
N ILE A 735 17.43 -1.30 12.63
CA ILE A 735 18.56 -1.72 13.47
C ILE A 735 18.47 -3.22 13.80
N ILE A 736 17.29 -3.73 14.20
CA ILE A 736 17.12 -5.14 14.57
C ILE A 736 17.31 -6.06 13.36
N CYS A 737 16.77 -5.68 12.19
CA CYS A 737 16.94 -6.43 10.95
C CYS A 737 18.43 -6.61 10.62
N GLU A 738 19.23 -5.56 10.77
CA GLU A 738 20.66 -5.55 10.47
C GLU A 738 21.50 -6.28 11.50
N ILE A 739 21.15 -6.17 12.78
CA ILE A 739 21.87 -6.86 13.85
C ILE A 739 21.76 -8.38 13.70
N PHE A 740 20.58 -8.88 13.30
CA PHE A 740 20.30 -10.31 13.25
C PHE A 740 20.19 -10.88 11.84
N ASP A 741 20.51 -10.11 10.80
CA ASP A 741 20.41 -10.53 9.40
C ASP A 741 19.00 -11.10 9.07
N LEU A 742 17.95 -10.42 9.55
CA LEU A 742 16.58 -10.97 9.51
C LEU A 742 16.03 -11.10 8.10
N ASP A 743 16.52 -10.33 7.14
CA ASP A 743 16.11 -10.45 5.74
C ASP A 743 16.52 -11.81 5.15
N ASP A 744 17.76 -12.27 5.40
CA ASP A 744 18.25 -13.57 4.96
C ASP A 744 17.49 -14.72 5.62
N ILE A 745 17.18 -14.56 6.91
CA ILE A 745 16.41 -15.55 7.67
C ILE A 745 14.98 -15.63 7.15
N TRP A 746 14.35 -14.48 6.87
CA TRP A 746 13.02 -14.41 6.27
C TRP A 746 13.00 -15.14 4.92
N GLU A 747 13.95 -14.82 4.04
CA GLU A 747 14.05 -15.42 2.71
C GLU A 747 14.26 -16.94 2.79
N THR A 748 15.06 -17.40 3.75
CA THR A 748 15.27 -18.84 4.00
C THR A 748 13.96 -19.53 4.40
N ILE A 749 13.16 -18.93 5.29
CA ILE A 749 11.84 -19.47 5.70
C ILE A 749 10.88 -19.51 4.50
N SER A 750 10.79 -18.41 3.74
CA SER A 750 9.92 -18.32 2.55
C SER A 750 10.26 -19.42 1.53
N LYS A 751 11.55 -19.69 1.31
CA LYS A 751 12.07 -20.71 0.37
C LYS A 751 12.05 -22.15 0.89
N LEU A 752 11.64 -22.40 2.14
CA LEU A 752 11.53 -23.76 2.66
C LEU A 752 10.69 -24.66 1.72
N PRO A 753 11.10 -25.92 1.50
CA PRO A 753 10.42 -26.86 0.61
C PRO A 753 8.91 -27.01 0.85
N THR A 754 8.15 -27.35 -0.20
CA THR A 754 6.68 -27.49 -0.14
C THR A 754 6.19 -28.71 0.64
N ASN A 755 7.06 -29.68 0.93
CA ASN A 755 6.75 -30.83 1.77
C ASN A 755 6.78 -30.51 3.27
N ILE A 756 7.28 -29.34 3.67
CA ILE A 756 7.18 -28.87 5.06
C ILE A 756 5.80 -28.23 5.26
N ASP A 757 5.09 -28.64 6.31
CA ASP A 757 3.79 -28.06 6.66
C ASP A 757 3.91 -26.53 6.78
N TYR A 758 3.01 -25.81 6.11
CA TYR A 758 3.05 -24.36 6.07
C TYR A 758 2.92 -23.74 7.47
N ASN A 759 2.25 -24.40 8.42
CA ASN A 759 2.16 -23.94 9.82
C ASN A 759 3.54 -23.85 10.50
N VAL A 760 4.49 -24.71 10.13
CA VAL A 760 5.86 -24.63 10.65
C VAL A 760 6.50 -23.31 10.23
N LYS A 761 6.26 -22.85 9.00
CA LYS A 761 6.72 -21.54 8.53
C LYS A 761 6.07 -20.40 9.31
N ILE A 762 4.76 -20.49 9.56
CA ILE A 762 4.01 -19.51 10.36
C ILE A 762 4.58 -19.38 11.77
N ASP A 763 4.94 -20.51 12.39
CA ASP A 763 5.58 -20.50 13.70
C ASP A 763 6.92 -19.77 13.67
N MET A 764 7.76 -20.02 12.67
CA MET A 764 9.04 -19.32 12.52
C MET A 764 8.87 -17.80 12.29
N PHE A 765 7.93 -17.39 11.44
CA PHE A 765 7.59 -15.96 11.25
C PHE A 765 7.04 -15.33 12.54
N THR A 766 6.30 -16.10 13.33
CA THR A 766 5.80 -15.67 14.64
C THR A 766 6.95 -15.41 15.62
N GLU A 767 8.02 -16.21 15.59
CA GLU A 767 9.23 -15.98 16.40
C GLU A 767 9.98 -14.71 15.99
N ILE A 768 10.12 -14.44 14.68
CA ILE A 768 10.64 -13.15 14.17
C ILE A 768 9.79 -11.99 14.69
N THR A 769 8.48 -12.11 14.59
CA THR A 769 7.54 -11.06 15.00
C THR A 769 7.64 -10.76 16.50
N LYS A 770 7.79 -11.79 17.34
CA LYS A 770 8.01 -11.62 18.79
C LYS A 770 9.33 -10.91 19.08
N LEU A 771 10.42 -11.31 18.40
CA LEU A 771 11.72 -10.66 18.53
C LEU A 771 11.63 -9.18 18.15
N MET A 772 10.99 -8.88 17.02
CA MET A 772 10.84 -7.51 16.51
C MET A 772 10.04 -6.62 17.44
N ARG A 773 8.84 -7.05 17.87
CA ARG A 773 8.00 -6.27 18.79
C ARG A 773 8.74 -5.92 20.08
N ARG A 774 9.46 -6.89 20.64
CA ARG A 774 10.20 -6.68 21.88
C ARG A 774 11.45 -5.84 21.68
N GLY A 775 12.19 -6.06 20.60
CA GLY A 775 13.38 -5.27 20.26
C GLY A 775 13.04 -3.81 20.02
N ILE A 776 11.95 -3.53 19.30
CA ILE A 776 11.46 -2.17 19.07
C ILE A 776 11.15 -1.47 20.41
N SER A 777 10.40 -2.14 21.30
CA SER A 777 10.13 -1.62 22.66
C SER A 777 11.43 -1.35 23.43
N TRP A 778 12.41 -2.26 23.34
CA TRP A 778 13.69 -2.13 24.03
C TRP A 778 14.48 -0.92 23.54
N PHE A 779 14.67 -0.76 22.23
CA PHE A 779 15.41 0.36 21.66
C PHE A 779 14.73 1.69 21.97
N ILE A 780 13.41 1.75 21.88
CA ILE A 780 12.66 2.96 22.19
C ILE A 780 12.79 3.37 23.66
N LYS A 781 12.81 2.41 24.59
CA LYS A 781 12.89 2.73 26.02
C LYS A 781 14.30 3.03 26.51
N ASN A 782 15.33 2.41 25.92
CA ASN A 782 16.68 2.40 26.48
C ASN A 782 17.69 3.29 25.74
N LEU A 783 17.40 3.69 24.50
CA LEU A 783 18.28 4.59 23.74
C LEU A 783 17.73 6.03 23.66
N LYS A 784 18.62 6.98 23.34
CA LYS A 784 18.25 8.37 23.08
C LYS A 784 17.63 8.51 21.69
N HIS A 785 16.62 9.39 21.58
CA HIS A 785 15.89 9.64 20.33
C HIS A 785 16.24 11.01 19.70
N PRO A 786 16.24 11.11 18.36
CA PRO A 786 16.11 10.01 17.40
C PRO A 786 17.32 9.07 17.44
N ILE A 787 17.09 7.76 17.29
CA ILE A 787 18.16 6.76 17.35
C ILE A 787 19.08 6.90 16.12
N ASN A 788 20.40 6.96 16.35
CA ASN A 788 21.39 6.89 15.29
C ASN A 788 21.54 5.46 14.78
N ILE A 789 21.07 5.16 13.57
CA ILE A 789 21.03 3.80 13.02
C ILE A 789 22.43 3.23 12.87
N SER A 790 23.33 3.94 12.18
CA SER A 790 24.68 3.44 11.87
C SER A 790 25.49 3.17 13.12
N GLU A 791 25.53 4.13 14.06
CA GLU A 791 26.26 3.99 15.33
C GLU A 791 25.71 2.81 16.16
N THR A 792 24.39 2.64 16.21
CA THR A 792 23.77 1.54 16.94
C THR A 792 24.08 0.18 16.30
N ILE A 793 24.09 0.09 14.96
CA ILE A 793 24.46 -1.15 14.27
C ILE A 793 25.93 -1.50 14.53
N GLU A 794 26.85 -0.54 14.43
CA GLU A 794 28.27 -0.73 14.73
C GLU A 794 28.48 -1.23 16.17
N GLU A 795 27.71 -0.68 17.12
CA GLU A 795 27.79 -1.06 18.53
C GLU A 795 27.24 -2.46 18.80
N PHE A 796 26.08 -2.81 18.25
CA PHE A 796 25.35 -4.02 18.67
C PHE A 796 25.57 -5.23 17.75
N ARG A 797 25.86 -5.06 16.45
CA ARG A 797 25.83 -6.16 15.46
C ARG A 797 26.81 -7.29 15.78
N VAL A 798 28.11 -6.98 15.91
CA VAL A 798 29.13 -8.02 16.14
C VAL A 798 28.94 -8.72 17.49
N PRO A 799 28.75 -8.00 18.62
CA PRO A 799 28.44 -8.64 19.91
C PRO A 799 27.19 -9.53 19.86
N ALA A 800 26.12 -9.06 19.21
CA ALA A 800 24.87 -9.80 19.15
C ALA A 800 24.97 -11.07 18.29
N GLN A 801 25.65 -11.00 17.14
CA GLN A 801 25.90 -12.16 16.28
C GLN A 801 26.77 -13.22 16.98
N ASN A 802 27.78 -12.79 17.75
CA ASN A 802 28.61 -13.70 18.56
C ASN A 802 27.81 -14.36 19.68
N LEU A 803 26.94 -13.60 20.35
CA LEU A 803 26.03 -14.13 21.37
C LEU A 803 25.02 -15.09 20.74
N ARG A 804 24.40 -14.79 19.60
CA ARG A 804 23.45 -15.69 18.89
C ARG A 804 24.03 -17.10 18.71
N LYS A 805 25.30 -17.20 18.30
CA LYS A 805 26.00 -18.48 18.09
C LYS A 805 26.21 -19.31 19.37
N THR A 806 26.21 -18.67 20.53
CA THR A 806 26.55 -19.32 21.81
C THR A 806 25.39 -19.38 22.79
N VAL A 807 24.36 -18.52 22.65
CA VAL A 807 23.23 -18.39 23.57
C VAL A 807 22.59 -19.74 23.88
N GLY A 808 22.34 -20.59 22.89
CA GLY A 808 21.76 -21.93 23.11
C GLY A 808 22.53 -22.79 24.12
N THR A 809 23.86 -22.64 24.19
CA THR A 809 24.72 -23.37 25.14
C THR A 809 24.78 -22.72 26.53
N LEU A 810 24.36 -21.46 26.64
CA LEU A 810 24.36 -20.69 27.89
C LEU A 810 23.00 -20.75 28.62
N LEU A 811 21.97 -21.29 27.98
CA LEU A 811 20.66 -21.46 28.59
C LEU A 811 20.72 -22.49 29.72
N VAL A 812 19.96 -22.21 30.78
CA VAL A 812 19.81 -23.08 31.95
C VAL A 812 18.32 -23.26 32.29
N GLY A 813 18.02 -24.25 33.13
CA GLY A 813 16.67 -24.49 33.66
C GLY A 813 15.58 -24.62 32.59
N GLU A 814 14.42 -23.99 32.85
CA GLU A 814 13.23 -24.05 31.98
C GLU A 814 13.48 -23.43 30.59
N THR A 815 14.42 -22.51 30.47
CA THR A 815 14.73 -21.85 29.19
C THR A 815 15.52 -22.76 28.26
N LYS A 816 16.39 -23.62 28.80
CA LYS A 816 17.09 -24.65 28.02
C LYS A 816 16.13 -25.73 27.50
N ILE A 817 15.24 -26.22 28.37
CA ILE A 817 14.25 -27.24 27.99
C ILE A 817 13.39 -26.76 26.81
N ARG A 818 12.86 -25.53 26.87
CA ARG A 818 12.05 -24.95 25.79
C ARG A 818 12.82 -24.79 24.48
N PHE A 819 14.11 -24.44 24.55
CA PHE A 819 14.96 -24.36 23.39
C PHE A 819 15.12 -25.74 22.73
N GLU A 820 15.39 -26.79 23.52
CA GLU A 820 15.53 -28.17 23.03
C GLU A 820 14.21 -28.70 22.44
N GLU A 821 13.07 -28.42 23.07
CA GLU A 821 11.74 -28.77 22.56
C GLU A 821 11.46 -28.12 21.19
N LYS A 822 11.74 -26.82 21.04
CA LYS A 822 11.56 -26.09 19.77
C LYS A 822 12.51 -26.59 18.69
N LEU A 823 13.77 -26.81 19.04
CA LEU A 823 14.76 -27.37 18.12
C LEU A 823 14.27 -28.72 17.59
N ASN A 824 13.85 -29.62 18.49
CA ASN A 824 13.33 -30.92 18.11
C ASN A 824 12.05 -30.82 17.25
N TYR A 825 11.15 -29.89 17.57
CA TYR A 825 9.94 -29.66 16.76
C TYR A 825 10.28 -29.27 15.31
N TYR A 826 11.21 -28.34 15.10
CA TYR A 826 11.59 -27.91 13.76
C TYR A 826 12.37 -28.97 12.99
N THR A 827 13.31 -29.68 13.63
CA THR A 827 14.10 -30.73 12.97
C THR A 827 13.24 -31.93 12.57
N THR A 828 12.33 -32.37 13.45
CA THR A 828 11.38 -33.45 13.13
C THR A 828 10.38 -33.05 12.04
N SER A 829 10.16 -31.75 11.84
CA SER A 829 9.35 -31.20 10.75
C SER A 829 10.11 -31.04 9.42
N GLY A 830 11.38 -31.47 9.34
CA GLY A 830 12.18 -31.46 8.10
C GLY A 830 13.01 -30.20 7.87
N VAL A 831 13.16 -29.34 8.87
CA VAL A 831 14.02 -28.15 8.81
C VAL A 831 15.47 -28.56 9.12
N GLU A 832 16.42 -28.01 8.37
CA GLU A 832 17.86 -28.24 8.60
C GLU A 832 18.26 -27.81 10.03
N GLU A 833 19.03 -28.66 10.71
CA GLU A 833 19.29 -28.54 12.16
C GLU A 833 19.97 -27.22 12.54
N SER A 834 20.93 -26.75 11.74
CA SER A 834 21.62 -25.48 12.03
C SER A 834 20.67 -24.28 11.93
N PHE A 835 19.77 -24.30 10.95
CA PHE A 835 18.73 -23.28 10.80
C PHE A 835 17.65 -23.37 11.90
N ALA A 836 17.20 -24.59 12.22
CA ALA A 836 16.27 -24.84 13.32
C ALA A 836 16.80 -24.33 14.66
N ALA A 837 18.10 -24.57 14.93
CA ALA A 837 18.77 -24.05 16.12
C ALA A 837 18.80 -22.53 16.13
N THR A 838 19.04 -21.89 14.99
CA THR A 838 19.02 -20.43 14.86
C THR A 838 17.64 -19.88 15.25
N ILE A 839 16.55 -20.38 14.67
CA ILE A 839 15.19 -19.91 15.00
C ILE A 839 14.83 -20.19 16.46
N ALA A 840 15.19 -21.37 16.99
CA ALA A 840 14.91 -21.73 18.38
C ALA A 840 15.55 -20.76 19.39
N THR A 841 16.61 -20.01 19.03
CA THR A 841 17.20 -18.99 19.91
C THR A 841 16.40 -17.69 20.02
N PHE A 842 15.46 -17.40 19.10
CA PHE A 842 14.87 -16.06 18.94
C PHE A 842 14.13 -15.55 20.18
N ASP A 843 13.44 -16.44 20.90
CA ASP A 843 12.79 -16.11 22.18
C ASP A 843 13.75 -15.50 23.20
N ASN A 844 15.03 -15.91 23.15
CA ASN A 844 16.07 -15.53 24.08
C ASN A 844 16.97 -14.40 23.54
N LEU A 845 17.00 -14.19 22.22
CA LEU A 845 17.84 -13.18 21.58
C LEU A 845 17.51 -11.76 22.02
N ILE A 846 16.30 -11.47 22.47
CA ILE A 846 15.98 -10.17 23.06
C ILE A 846 16.87 -9.82 24.26
N SER A 847 17.28 -10.81 25.05
CA SER A 847 18.14 -10.62 26.22
C SER A 847 19.55 -10.17 25.82
N VAL A 848 19.95 -10.39 24.56
CA VAL A 848 21.24 -9.97 24.02
C VAL A 848 21.40 -8.45 24.09
N PHE A 849 20.32 -7.69 23.88
CA PHE A 849 20.39 -6.23 24.00
C PHE A 849 20.67 -5.79 25.43
N ASP A 850 20.00 -6.39 26.42
CA ASP A 850 20.31 -6.14 27.83
C ASP A 850 21.74 -6.53 28.19
N ILE A 851 22.21 -7.69 27.72
CA ILE A 851 23.58 -8.16 27.96
C ILE A 851 24.60 -7.17 27.42
N ILE A 852 24.49 -6.77 26.14
CA ILE A 852 25.42 -5.82 25.52
C ILE A 852 25.40 -4.47 26.23
N TYR A 853 24.20 -3.99 26.58
CA TYR A 853 24.03 -2.74 27.29
C TYR A 853 24.71 -2.77 28.67
N VAL A 854 24.55 -3.85 29.44
CA VAL A 854 25.22 -4.04 30.73
C VAL A 854 26.73 -4.17 30.57
N THR A 855 27.20 -4.90 29.56
CA THR A 855 28.63 -5.05 29.25
C THR A 855 29.28 -3.68 29.07
N LYS A 856 28.63 -2.78 28.32
CA LYS A 856 29.15 -1.42 28.09
C LYS A 856 29.19 -0.58 29.37
N GLN A 857 28.18 -0.71 30.23
CA GLN A 857 28.15 0.03 31.49
C GLN A 857 29.18 -0.46 32.51
N THR A 858 29.52 -1.74 32.48
CA THR A 858 30.39 -2.38 33.48
C THR A 858 31.80 -2.71 32.97
N SER A 859 32.08 -2.48 31.68
CA SER A 859 33.32 -2.87 31.00
C SER A 859 33.65 -4.38 31.11
N GLY A 860 32.62 -5.22 31.26
CA GLY A 860 32.77 -6.67 31.42
C GLY A 860 32.91 -7.45 30.09
N ASN A 861 32.85 -8.79 30.17
CA ASN A 861 32.84 -9.67 29.00
C ASN A 861 31.42 -10.15 28.67
N ASN A 862 30.98 -10.01 27.41
CA ASN A 862 29.65 -10.43 26.94
C ASN A 862 29.27 -11.87 27.31
N LYS A 863 30.20 -12.82 27.24
CA LYS A 863 29.93 -14.24 27.53
C LYS A 863 29.74 -14.49 29.02
N GLU A 864 30.53 -13.82 29.87
CA GLU A 864 30.40 -13.93 31.33
C GLU A 864 29.12 -13.26 31.82
N ILE A 865 28.81 -12.08 31.28
CA ILE A 865 27.57 -11.36 31.57
C ILE A 865 26.35 -12.16 31.09
N ALA A 866 26.41 -12.78 29.91
CA ALA A 866 25.34 -13.66 29.43
C ALA A 866 25.11 -14.88 30.36
N LYS A 867 26.19 -15.54 30.80
CA LYS A 867 26.09 -16.65 31.78
C LYS A 867 25.42 -16.19 33.07
N ALA A 868 25.89 -15.09 33.64
CA ALA A 868 25.32 -14.52 34.85
C ALA A 868 23.86 -14.12 34.65
N TYR A 869 23.53 -13.51 33.50
CA TYR A 869 22.17 -13.11 33.15
C TYR A 869 21.20 -14.30 33.17
N PHE A 870 21.51 -15.39 32.46
CA PHE A 870 20.63 -16.57 32.43
C PHE A 870 20.58 -17.30 33.78
N ALA A 871 21.69 -17.38 34.51
CA ALA A 871 21.71 -17.95 35.86
C ALA A 871 20.83 -17.17 36.85
N ILE A 872 20.90 -15.83 36.84
CA ILE A 872 20.02 -14.97 37.65
C ILE A 872 18.56 -15.18 37.26
N SER A 873 18.25 -15.28 35.96
CA SER A 873 16.88 -15.52 35.48
C SER A 873 16.28 -16.78 36.08
N ASP A 874 17.05 -17.87 36.06
CA ASP A 874 16.64 -19.17 36.58
C ASP A 874 16.50 -19.14 38.11
N MET A 875 17.53 -18.63 38.80
CA MET A 875 17.56 -18.55 40.25
C MET A 875 16.39 -17.74 40.81
N PHE A 876 16.12 -16.56 40.27
CA PHE A 876 15.01 -15.70 40.70
C PHE A 876 13.67 -16.06 40.03
N SER A 877 13.62 -17.15 39.25
CA SER A 877 12.42 -17.62 38.54
C SER A 877 11.76 -16.55 37.66
N LEU A 878 12.57 -15.69 37.04
CA LEU A 878 12.08 -14.57 36.23
C LEU A 878 11.43 -15.04 34.93
N ASP A 879 11.98 -16.09 34.31
CA ASP A 879 11.37 -16.70 33.12
C ASP A 879 10.01 -17.33 33.42
N TRP A 880 9.87 -17.94 34.60
CA TRP A 880 8.59 -18.43 35.08
C TRP A 880 7.58 -17.29 35.30
N LEU A 881 7.99 -16.18 35.92
CA LEU A 881 7.12 -15.00 36.10
C LEU A 881 6.67 -14.42 34.76
N ARG A 882 7.59 -14.30 33.79
CA ARG A 882 7.26 -13.85 32.42
C ARG A 882 6.30 -14.80 31.74
N LYS A 883 6.47 -16.11 31.89
CA LYS A 883 5.55 -17.14 31.36
C LYS A 883 4.18 -17.06 32.02
N ALA A 884 4.13 -16.81 33.32
CA ALA A 884 2.87 -16.55 34.03
C ALA A 884 2.17 -15.31 33.46
N CYS A 885 2.92 -14.24 33.13
CA CYS A 885 2.36 -13.08 32.42
C CYS A 885 1.75 -13.47 31.06
N TYR A 886 2.45 -14.29 30.27
CA TYR A 886 1.95 -14.75 28.96
C TYR A 886 0.65 -15.55 29.06
N ARG A 887 0.50 -16.40 30.09
CA ARG A 887 -0.74 -17.18 30.32
C ARG A 887 -1.95 -16.30 30.65
N GLN A 888 -1.72 -15.06 31.08
CA GLN A 888 -2.76 -14.09 31.41
C GLN A 888 -3.18 -13.21 30.22
N LEU A 889 -2.52 -13.37 29.06
CA LEU A 889 -2.84 -12.61 27.85
C LEU A 889 -4.20 -12.99 27.30
N ASN A 890 -4.92 -11.98 26.85
CA ASN A 890 -6.13 -12.11 26.06
C ASN A 890 -6.20 -10.96 25.05
N ASP A 891 -7.32 -10.89 24.34
CA ASP A 891 -7.53 -9.89 23.28
C ASP A 891 -7.90 -8.49 23.79
N SER A 892 -7.98 -8.26 25.11
CA SER A 892 -8.20 -6.93 25.66
C SER A 892 -6.95 -6.06 25.52
N PHE A 893 -7.11 -4.90 24.88
CA PHE A 893 -6.03 -3.91 24.72
C PHE A 893 -5.36 -3.57 26.05
N TRP A 894 -6.13 -3.20 27.06
CA TRP A 894 -5.61 -2.83 28.38
C TRP A 894 -4.90 -3.97 29.08
N ARG A 895 -5.39 -5.20 28.92
CA ARG A 895 -4.77 -6.39 29.50
C ARG A 895 -3.43 -6.68 28.83
N ARG A 896 -3.35 -6.60 27.50
CA ARG A 896 -2.08 -6.75 26.76
C ARG A 896 -1.07 -5.68 27.14
N LEU A 897 -1.51 -4.42 27.20
CA LEU A 897 -0.64 -3.31 27.60
C LEU A 897 -0.09 -3.51 29.01
N GLY A 898 -0.95 -3.84 29.97
CA GLY A 898 -0.53 -4.12 31.35
C GLY A 898 0.45 -5.30 31.46
N ILE A 899 0.18 -6.39 30.74
CA ILE A 899 1.09 -7.55 30.70
C ILE A 899 2.42 -7.22 30.04
N GLN A 900 2.40 -6.47 28.94
CA GLN A 900 3.63 -6.07 28.25
C GLN A 900 4.45 -5.13 29.13
N SER A 901 3.82 -4.18 29.82
CA SER A 901 4.47 -3.33 30.83
C SER A 901 5.11 -4.16 31.94
N LEU A 902 4.39 -5.13 32.50
CA LEU A 902 4.92 -6.01 33.56
C LEU A 902 6.12 -6.84 33.09
N LYS A 903 6.09 -7.34 31.86
CA LYS A 903 7.22 -8.08 31.29
C LYS A 903 8.43 -7.17 31.14
N ASP A 904 8.25 -5.99 30.57
CA ASP A 904 9.33 -5.03 30.36
C ASP A 904 9.95 -4.62 31.70
N ASP A 905 9.12 -4.42 32.72
CA ASP A 905 9.52 -4.21 34.11
C ASP A 905 10.40 -5.34 34.66
N LEU A 906 10.05 -6.61 34.39
CA LEU A 906 10.84 -7.76 34.83
C LEU A 906 12.19 -7.85 34.11
N TYR A 907 12.28 -7.43 32.85
CA TYR A 907 13.55 -7.32 32.11
C TYR A 907 14.43 -6.21 32.70
N ASP A 908 13.86 -5.02 32.93
CA ASP A 908 14.58 -3.91 33.56
C ASP A 908 15.11 -4.29 34.96
N LYS A 909 14.28 -4.92 35.78
CA LYS A 909 14.68 -5.36 37.12
C LYS A 909 15.79 -6.40 37.10
N GLN A 910 15.75 -7.36 36.16
CA GLN A 910 16.84 -8.32 35.97
C GLN A 910 18.15 -7.61 35.61
N ARG A 911 18.08 -6.66 34.68
CA ARG A 911 19.24 -5.87 34.24
C ARG A 911 19.82 -5.04 35.39
N ARG A 912 18.99 -4.35 36.17
CA ARG A 912 19.42 -3.59 37.36
C ARG A 912 20.06 -4.49 38.41
N LEU A 913 19.49 -5.67 38.65
CA LEU A 913 20.09 -6.67 39.54
C LEU A 913 21.47 -7.08 39.07
N LEU A 914 21.61 -7.42 37.79
CA LEU A 914 22.87 -7.84 37.19
C LEU A 914 23.95 -6.76 37.32
N ILE A 915 23.62 -5.49 37.03
CA ILE A 915 24.55 -4.36 37.22
C ILE A 915 25.01 -4.26 38.69
N LYS A 916 24.08 -4.39 39.65
CA LYS A 916 24.42 -4.34 41.09
C LYS A 916 25.33 -5.49 41.51
N ILE A 917 25.12 -6.68 40.98
CA ILE A 917 25.99 -7.85 41.22
C ILE A 917 27.39 -7.56 40.67
N ILE A 918 27.49 -7.17 39.40
CA ILE A 918 28.78 -6.93 38.73
C ILE A 918 29.57 -5.82 39.43
N ASN A 919 28.94 -4.70 39.79
CA ASN A 919 29.63 -3.59 40.45
C ASN A 919 30.18 -3.94 41.84
N LYS A 920 29.64 -4.98 42.50
CA LYS A 920 30.18 -5.50 43.77
C LYS A 920 31.27 -6.56 43.55
N SER A 921 31.28 -7.26 42.41
CA SER A 921 32.28 -8.27 42.05
C SER A 921 33.58 -7.61 41.52
N LYS A 922 34.67 -7.64 42.31
CA LYS A 922 35.91 -6.91 41.99
C LYS A 922 36.72 -7.44 40.78
N THR A 923 36.54 -8.69 40.36
CA THR A 923 37.34 -9.32 39.27
C THR A 923 36.60 -10.41 38.49
N THR A 924 35.77 -11.23 39.14
CA THR A 924 34.99 -12.32 38.50
C THR A 924 33.59 -12.34 39.07
N ILE A 925 32.57 -12.54 38.24
CA ILE A 925 31.17 -12.65 38.67
C ILE A 925 30.99 -13.99 39.38
N ASP A 926 31.08 -13.98 40.71
CA ASP A 926 30.79 -15.12 41.57
C ASP A 926 29.40 -14.94 42.19
N LEU A 927 28.42 -15.65 41.62
CA LEU A 927 27.03 -15.57 42.06
C LEU A 927 26.84 -16.20 43.44
N ASP A 928 27.57 -17.27 43.76
CA ASP A 928 27.44 -17.98 45.03
C ASP A 928 27.92 -17.11 46.19
N LEU A 929 29.09 -16.48 46.04
CA LEU A 929 29.58 -15.51 47.02
C LEU A 929 28.63 -14.32 47.20
N TRP A 930 28.09 -13.79 46.09
CA TRP A 930 27.14 -12.69 46.18
C TRP A 930 25.85 -13.08 46.89
N ILE A 931 25.36 -14.32 46.69
CA ILE A 931 24.19 -14.85 47.40
C ILE A 931 24.49 -14.96 48.88
N ASP A 932 25.65 -15.50 49.27
CA ASP A 932 26.03 -15.64 50.67
C ASP A 932 26.08 -14.28 51.38
N ASP A 933 26.64 -13.26 50.74
CA ASP A 933 26.67 -11.88 51.26
C ASP A 933 25.27 -11.26 51.42
N ASN A 934 24.27 -11.73 50.68
CA ASN A 934 22.91 -11.18 50.65
C ASN A 934 21.84 -12.22 51.08
N ASN A 935 22.24 -13.29 51.77
CA ASN A 935 21.47 -14.52 51.93
C ASN A 935 20.06 -14.29 52.49
N ASN A 936 19.94 -13.45 53.53
CA ASN A 936 18.64 -13.14 54.13
C ASN A 936 17.66 -12.48 53.14
N LEU A 937 18.13 -11.55 52.31
CA LEU A 937 17.28 -10.87 51.33
C LEU A 937 16.90 -11.81 50.18
N VAL A 938 17.86 -12.58 49.68
CA VAL A 938 17.65 -13.54 48.59
C VAL A 938 16.68 -14.65 49.02
N ARG A 939 16.92 -15.28 50.18
CA ARG A 939 16.04 -16.34 50.72
C ARG A 939 14.60 -15.85 50.90
N ASN A 940 14.40 -14.68 51.49
CA ASN A 940 13.07 -14.10 51.69
C ASN A 940 12.31 -13.91 50.36
N PHE A 941 13.00 -13.48 49.30
CA PHE A 941 12.37 -13.34 48.00
C PHE A 941 12.08 -14.69 47.34
N LEU A 942 13.01 -15.65 47.41
CA LEU A 942 12.83 -16.98 46.83
C LEU A 942 11.73 -17.79 47.53
N ASP A 943 11.63 -17.71 48.86
CA ASP A 943 10.55 -18.34 49.63
C ASP A 943 9.18 -17.77 49.23
N PHE A 944 9.09 -16.45 49.04
CA PHE A 944 7.88 -15.80 48.55
C PHE A 944 7.51 -16.25 47.12
N ILE A 945 8.47 -16.39 46.21
CA ILE A 945 8.21 -16.93 44.87
C ILE A 945 7.77 -18.40 44.94
N LYS A 946 8.35 -19.19 45.84
CA LYS A 946 7.96 -20.60 46.06
C LYS A 946 6.52 -20.70 46.56
N GLU A 947 6.12 -19.82 47.47
CA GLU A 947 4.73 -19.72 47.96
C GLU A 947 3.76 -19.39 46.82
N ILE A 948 4.11 -18.41 45.97
CA ILE A 948 3.32 -18.09 44.77
C ILE A 948 3.20 -19.30 43.82
N LYS A 949 4.31 -20.00 43.57
CA LYS A 949 4.35 -21.18 42.69
C LYS A 949 3.50 -22.34 43.21
N SER A 950 3.27 -22.40 44.53
CA SER A 950 2.43 -23.43 45.16
C SER A 950 0.94 -23.14 45.10
N GLN A 951 0.53 -21.94 44.67
CA GLN A 951 -0.88 -21.58 44.51
C GLN A 951 -1.50 -22.36 43.35
N GLU A 952 -2.74 -22.84 43.53
CA GLU A 952 -3.49 -23.53 42.47
C GLU A 952 -3.81 -22.62 41.28
N THR A 953 -4.05 -21.33 41.56
CA THR A 953 -4.34 -20.33 40.54
C THR A 953 -3.43 -19.11 40.71
N ILE A 954 -2.83 -18.66 39.60
CA ILE A 954 -1.96 -17.49 39.56
C ILE A 954 -2.62 -16.46 38.67
N ASP A 955 -3.23 -15.45 39.27
CA ASP A 955 -3.84 -14.33 38.57
C ASP A 955 -2.84 -13.19 38.31
N LEU A 956 -3.29 -12.13 37.65
CA LEU A 956 -2.44 -10.97 37.36
C LEU A 956 -2.05 -10.19 38.62
N ASN A 957 -2.90 -10.16 39.65
CA ASN A 957 -2.62 -9.41 40.88
C ASN A 957 -1.45 -10.02 41.64
N ILE A 958 -1.38 -11.35 41.69
CA ILE A 958 -0.25 -12.08 42.28
C ILE A 958 1.05 -11.76 41.53
N ILE A 959 1.00 -11.71 40.19
CA ILE A 959 2.16 -11.36 39.36
C ILE A 959 2.59 -9.90 39.59
N ILE A 960 1.64 -8.97 39.66
CA ILE A 960 1.90 -7.55 39.98
C ILE A 960 2.56 -7.44 41.36
N LEU A 961 2.07 -8.20 42.35
CA LEU A 961 2.65 -8.23 43.69
C LEU A 961 4.09 -8.77 43.66
N ALA A 962 4.35 -9.82 42.89
CA ALA A 962 5.71 -10.36 42.70
C ALA A 962 6.64 -9.33 42.07
N ASN A 963 6.19 -8.63 41.02
CA ASN A 963 6.95 -7.55 40.40
C ASN A 963 7.26 -6.41 41.39
N LYS A 964 6.29 -6.02 42.24
CA LYS A 964 6.49 -5.01 43.30
C LYS A 964 7.45 -5.49 44.39
N LYS A 965 7.33 -6.74 44.84
CA LYS A 965 8.24 -7.33 45.83
C LYS A 965 9.67 -7.40 45.29
N PHE A 966 9.83 -7.64 43.99
CA PHE A 966 11.15 -7.63 43.35
C PHE A 966 11.75 -6.22 43.31
N GLU A 967 10.94 -5.18 43.07
CA GLU A 967 11.41 -3.78 43.18
C GLU A 967 11.87 -3.45 44.61
N ILE A 968 11.10 -3.85 45.63
CA ILE A 968 11.48 -3.66 47.04
C ILE A 968 12.78 -4.41 47.36
N PHE A 969 12.95 -5.63 46.83
CA PHE A 969 14.20 -6.37 46.96
C PHE A 969 15.38 -5.60 46.35
N LEU A 970 15.22 -5.04 45.15
CA LEU A 970 16.27 -4.24 44.51
C LEU A 970 16.64 -2.97 45.28
N GLN A 971 15.67 -2.29 45.88
CA GLN A 971 15.90 -1.10 46.70
C GLN A 971 16.69 -1.42 47.97
N LYS A 972 16.46 -2.59 48.58
CA LYS A 972 17.18 -3.04 49.78
C LYS A 972 18.62 -3.49 49.53
N LEU A 973 19.02 -3.64 48.26
CA LEU A 973 20.40 -3.96 47.87
C LEU A 973 21.29 -2.71 47.74
N GLU A 974 20.70 -1.51 47.80
CA GLU A 974 21.38 -0.21 47.94
C GLU A 974 21.82 -0.01 49.38
#